data_AF-A0A1F3IQY2-F1
#
_entry.id   AF-A0A1F3IQY2-F1
#
_cell.length_a   1.000
_cell.length_b   1.000
_cell.length_c   1.000
_cell.angle_alpha   90.00
_cell.angle_beta   90.00
_cell.angle_gamma   90.00
#
_symmetry.space_group_name_H-M   'P 1'
#
loop_
_entity.id
_entity.type
_entity.pdbx_description
1 polymer ?
#
loop_
_entity_poly.entity_id
_entity_poly.type
_entity_poly.pdbx_seq_one_letter_code
_entity_poly.pdbx_strand_id
1 'polypeptide(L)'
;MEESSSNKNRYLVYTLKNRCRVCFTCVRECPAKAIKIINGQAEVLNERCIGCGNCTKVCSQGAKVYINTTEKMFELLKSGKKNIAIVAPSFPAEFKEVANYKIFVSMIRAIGFDIVSEVSFGADLVAKKYRKLIDQGTEKCYISSDCPAIVNYIQHYHPALVKDLAPLVSPMVAMSRVMRKKYGENINIVFIGPCVAKKAESDEVDEMITFTELREIFTKLNITQKSVQATEFDPPLGGKGAIFPVSRGLLQTAGITDDILVGDIIVAEGRNDFQEAIKEFEDGLIKNQHLELLGCEGCIMGPGMSSGGRQYARRTLVNNYVHKKLYSLNEKEWQKYIDEYSEVNLSVSFEAKRRVLEFPDWNDIRLILESMGKKESKDHLNCGACGYDSCEEHAIAIAQGLAETEMCLPYTIEKLHNSISELAVTNDKLSSTQQALKQSEKMASMGQLSAGIAHELNNPLGVVIMYANILLEETPKDSDLYKDLKLIVEQSNRCKKIVGGLLNFARKNQVNSTEVDIIKLSEQCLEAVIIPPNVKATINSEKLKNKIAWLDQEQMIQVIANLIKNSVEAMHNGGELNVILEDTGNEVIFTISDTGLGIKDEDKEKIFEPFFTTKGIGKGTGLGLATAYGIVKMHKGKIDLESNADALKGPTGTSFRIEIPRMR
;
A
#
# COMPACT_ATOMS: atom_id res chain seq x y z
N MET A 1 10.06 24.95 -18.48
CA MET A 1 8.96 24.73 -19.44
C MET A 1 9.08 25.84 -20.45
N GLU A 2 9.40 25.54 -21.71
CA GLU A 2 9.40 26.53 -22.78
C GLU A 2 8.02 27.17 -22.85
N GLU A 3 7.96 28.49 -22.66
CA GLU A 3 6.68 29.20 -22.63
C GLU A 3 6.16 29.34 -24.06
N SER A 4 5.10 28.60 -24.38
CA SER A 4 4.27 28.93 -25.54
C SER A 4 3.81 30.39 -25.45
N SER A 5 4.00 31.14 -26.52
CA SER A 5 3.49 32.51 -26.66
C SER A 5 1.95 32.58 -26.67
N SER A 6 1.27 31.46 -26.99
CA SER A 6 -0.19 31.35 -26.93
C SER A 6 -0.67 30.77 -25.60
N ASN A 7 -1.71 31.39 -25.04
CA ASN A 7 -2.44 30.96 -23.85
C ASN A 7 -3.13 29.62 -24.07
N LYS A 8 -3.57 29.31 -25.30
CA LYS A 8 -4.29 28.07 -25.64
C LYS A 8 -3.47 26.79 -25.46
N ASN A 9 -2.14 26.89 -25.44
CA ASN A 9 -1.24 25.74 -25.29
C ASN A 9 -0.74 25.54 -23.85
N ARG A 10 -1.27 26.29 -22.88
CA ARG A 10 -0.84 26.19 -21.47
C ARG A 10 -1.26 24.85 -20.86
N TYR A 11 -0.30 24.17 -20.25
CA TYR A 11 -0.60 23.05 -19.36
C TYR A 11 -1.12 23.59 -18.02
N LEU A 12 -2.43 23.43 -17.82
CA LEU A 12 -3.12 24.12 -16.74
C LEU A 12 -2.98 23.44 -15.39
N VAL A 13 -2.92 22.11 -15.33
CA VAL A 13 -2.98 21.34 -14.08
C VAL A 13 -1.82 20.36 -14.02
N TYR A 14 -1.14 20.28 -12.88
CA TYR A 14 -0.01 19.39 -12.67
C TYR A 14 0.00 18.80 -11.26
N THR A 15 0.92 17.86 -11.02
CA THR A 15 1.02 17.14 -9.73
C THR A 15 2.34 17.42 -9.03
N LEU A 16 2.25 17.91 -7.80
CA LEU A 16 3.36 17.97 -6.87
C LEU A 16 3.56 16.58 -6.25
N LYS A 17 4.45 15.78 -6.87
CA LYS A 17 4.67 14.36 -6.52
C LYS A 17 4.97 14.17 -5.02
N ASN A 18 5.75 15.06 -4.41
CA ASN A 18 6.09 15.03 -2.99
C ASN A 18 4.92 15.19 -2.00
N ARG A 19 3.78 15.73 -2.44
CA ARG A 19 2.57 15.88 -1.61
C ARG A 19 1.55 14.77 -1.86
N CYS A 20 1.68 14.03 -2.96
CA CYS A 20 0.71 13.02 -3.33
C CYS A 20 0.79 11.81 -2.40
N ARG A 21 -0.37 11.37 -1.88
CA ARG A 21 -0.52 10.16 -1.04
C ARG A 21 -1.34 9.06 -1.71
N VAL A 22 -1.54 9.15 -3.02
CA VAL A 22 -2.04 8.05 -3.85
C VAL A 22 -3.43 7.54 -3.42
N CYS A 23 -4.30 8.45 -2.93
CA CYS A 23 -5.66 8.10 -2.52
C CYS A 23 -6.64 7.91 -3.70
N PHE A 24 -6.17 8.09 -4.94
CA PHE A 24 -6.93 8.00 -6.20
C PHE A 24 -8.18 8.88 -6.35
N THR A 25 -8.54 9.70 -5.37
CA THR A 25 -9.69 10.63 -5.47
C THR A 25 -9.62 11.49 -6.73
N CYS A 26 -8.44 12.00 -7.08
CA CYS A 26 -8.28 12.78 -8.31
C CYS A 26 -8.59 12.00 -9.59
N VAL A 27 -8.30 10.69 -9.64
CA VAL A 27 -8.62 9.81 -10.79
C VAL A 27 -10.12 9.61 -10.87
N ARG A 28 -10.76 9.29 -9.74
CA ARG A 28 -12.21 9.09 -9.63
C ARG A 28 -13.00 10.32 -10.06
N GLU A 29 -12.55 11.49 -9.62
CA GLU A 29 -13.23 12.76 -9.83
C GLU A 29 -12.87 13.45 -11.16
N CYS A 30 -12.00 12.84 -11.98
CA CYS A 30 -11.64 13.39 -13.28
C CYS A 30 -12.63 12.91 -14.36
N PRO A 31 -13.46 13.81 -14.94
CA PRO A 31 -14.43 13.40 -15.95
C PRO A 31 -13.78 12.86 -17.24
N ALA A 32 -12.58 13.33 -17.55
CA ALA A 32 -11.82 12.91 -18.74
C ALA A 32 -10.93 11.68 -18.51
N LYS A 33 -10.90 11.14 -17.27
CA LYS A 33 -9.90 10.14 -16.83
C LYS A 33 -8.48 10.48 -17.33
N ALA A 34 -8.10 11.75 -17.16
CA ALA A 34 -6.86 12.33 -17.66
C ALA A 34 -5.69 12.22 -16.66
N ILE A 35 -5.82 11.37 -15.64
CA ILE A 35 -4.81 11.18 -14.60
C ILE A 35 -4.31 9.76 -14.69
N LYS A 36 -3.03 9.61 -15.02
CA LYS A 36 -2.33 8.34 -15.10
C LYS A 36 -1.68 8.01 -13.76
N ILE A 37 -1.67 6.74 -13.38
CA ILE A 37 -0.81 6.22 -12.30
C ILE A 37 0.39 5.53 -12.93
N ILE A 38 1.60 5.94 -12.52
CA ILE A 38 2.84 5.32 -12.94
C ILE A 38 3.78 5.18 -11.74
N ASN A 39 4.27 3.98 -11.48
CA ASN A 39 5.04 3.60 -10.31
C ASN A 39 4.38 4.06 -9.00
N GLY A 40 3.06 3.84 -8.88
CA GLY A 40 2.27 4.29 -7.74
C GLY A 40 2.10 5.81 -7.63
N GLN A 41 2.52 6.62 -8.61
CA GLN A 41 2.44 8.07 -8.55
C GLN A 41 1.41 8.61 -9.55
N ALA A 42 0.51 9.47 -9.07
CA ALA A 42 -0.45 10.13 -9.94
C ALA A 42 0.20 11.26 -10.74
N GLU A 43 -0.10 11.31 -12.04
CA GLU A 43 0.40 12.30 -13.00
C GLU A 43 -0.74 12.76 -13.92
N VAL A 44 -0.76 14.04 -14.29
CA VAL A 44 -1.79 14.58 -15.19
C VAL A 44 -1.28 14.45 -16.62
N LEU A 45 -2.05 13.79 -17.47
CA LEU A 45 -1.83 13.72 -18.90
C LEU A 45 -2.40 14.98 -19.54
N ASN A 46 -1.53 15.94 -19.87
CA ASN A 46 -1.94 17.26 -20.35
C ASN A 46 -2.71 17.17 -21.68
N GLU A 47 -2.35 16.20 -22.52
CA GLU A 47 -3.01 15.88 -23.76
C GLU A 47 -4.42 15.27 -23.58
N ARG A 48 -4.78 14.84 -22.38
CA ARG A 48 -6.15 14.38 -22.07
C ARG A 48 -6.92 15.38 -21.21
N CYS A 49 -6.21 16.25 -20.50
CA CYS A 49 -6.80 17.17 -19.55
C CYS A 49 -7.68 18.22 -20.24
N ILE A 50 -8.94 18.33 -19.80
CA ILE A 50 -9.87 19.38 -20.27
C ILE A 50 -9.72 20.72 -19.53
N GLY A 51 -8.78 20.80 -18.58
CA GLY A 51 -8.51 22.01 -17.80
C GLY A 51 -9.54 22.36 -16.72
N CYS A 52 -10.52 21.49 -16.46
CA CYS A 52 -11.64 21.79 -15.54
C CYS A 52 -11.22 22.04 -14.08
N GLY A 53 -10.00 21.63 -13.69
CA GLY A 53 -9.46 21.85 -12.35
C GLY A 53 -10.16 21.05 -11.24
N ASN A 54 -11.12 20.17 -11.53
CA ASN A 54 -11.86 19.46 -10.48
C ASN A 54 -10.92 18.66 -9.55
N CYS A 55 -9.85 18.07 -10.10
CA CYS A 55 -8.85 17.36 -9.31
C CYS A 55 -8.10 18.24 -8.30
N THR A 56 -7.97 19.55 -8.52
CA THR A 56 -7.37 20.47 -7.53
C THR A 56 -8.34 20.76 -6.39
N LYS A 57 -9.65 20.85 -6.68
CA LYS A 57 -10.73 21.02 -5.69
C LYS A 57 -10.85 19.83 -4.74
N VAL A 58 -10.73 18.60 -5.25
CA VAL A 58 -10.93 17.37 -4.45
C VAL A 58 -9.66 16.83 -3.78
N CYS A 59 -8.49 17.41 -4.08
CA CYS A 59 -7.22 16.92 -3.56
C CYS A 59 -6.96 17.42 -2.13
N SER A 60 -7.26 16.59 -1.13
CA SER A 60 -7.05 16.92 0.29
C SER A 60 -5.59 17.23 0.66
N GLN A 61 -4.62 16.72 -0.11
CA GLN A 61 -3.19 16.93 0.15
C GLN A 61 -2.61 18.19 -0.51
N GLY A 62 -3.40 18.92 -1.30
CA GLY A 62 -2.88 20.04 -2.10
C GLY A 62 -1.76 19.62 -3.08
N ALA A 63 -1.80 18.37 -3.54
CA ALA A 63 -0.84 17.79 -4.48
C ALA A 63 -1.21 18.07 -5.94
N LYS A 64 -2.50 18.23 -6.25
CA LYS A 64 -2.96 18.69 -7.56
C LYS A 64 -3.10 20.21 -7.51
N VAL A 65 -2.37 20.89 -8.37
CA VAL A 65 -2.30 22.35 -8.44
C VAL A 65 -2.46 22.80 -9.89
N TYR A 66 -2.78 24.06 -10.09
CA TYR A 66 -2.87 24.66 -11.42
C TYR A 66 -1.82 25.76 -11.59
N ILE A 67 -1.55 26.11 -12.85
CA ILE A 67 -0.55 27.11 -13.21
C ILE A 67 -0.87 28.47 -12.56
N ASN A 68 0.10 28.99 -11.81
CA ASN A 68 0.03 30.35 -11.26
C ASN A 68 0.62 31.32 -12.29
N THR A 69 -0.17 32.32 -12.69
CA THR A 69 0.24 33.30 -13.72
C THR A 69 0.21 34.73 -13.19
N THR A 70 0.21 34.90 -11.87
CA THR A 70 0.16 36.22 -11.23
C THR A 70 1.39 37.10 -11.54
N GLU A 71 2.56 36.51 -11.72
CA GLU A 71 3.78 37.24 -12.09
C GLU A 71 3.65 37.91 -13.46
N LYS A 72 3.13 37.18 -14.47
CA LYS A 72 2.84 37.72 -15.80
C LYS A 72 1.84 38.87 -15.76
N MET A 73 0.82 38.76 -14.91
CA MET A 73 -0.13 39.85 -14.68
C MET A 73 0.60 41.10 -14.17
N PHE A 74 1.51 40.98 -13.19
CA PHE A 74 2.30 42.12 -12.71
C PHE A 74 3.25 42.69 -13.76
N GLU A 75 3.78 41.87 -14.67
CA GLU A 75 4.58 42.34 -15.82
C GLU A 75 3.71 43.16 -16.79
N LEU A 76 2.51 42.70 -17.11
CA LEU A 76 1.55 43.45 -17.93
C LEU A 76 1.21 44.80 -17.29
N LEU A 77 0.97 44.83 -15.97
CA LEU A 77 0.68 46.08 -15.26
C LEU A 77 1.79 47.12 -15.40
N LYS A 78 3.05 46.70 -15.58
CA LYS A 78 4.22 47.59 -15.71
C LYS A 78 4.52 48.01 -17.16
N SER A 79 3.79 47.49 -18.15
CA SER A 79 4.06 47.73 -19.57
C SER A 79 3.76 49.15 -20.07
N GLY A 80 3.19 50.01 -19.23
CA GLY A 80 2.82 51.39 -19.58
C GLY A 80 1.56 51.54 -20.44
N LYS A 81 0.93 50.43 -20.85
CA LYS A 81 -0.39 50.42 -21.48
C LYS A 81 -1.49 50.57 -20.43
N LYS A 82 -2.70 50.92 -20.86
CA LYS A 82 -3.88 50.98 -20.00
C LYS A 82 -4.28 49.55 -19.57
N ASN A 83 -4.35 49.32 -18.26
CA ASN A 83 -4.63 48.03 -17.66
C ASN A 83 -6.10 47.90 -17.29
N ILE A 84 -6.76 46.87 -17.84
CA ILE A 84 -8.18 46.61 -17.67
C ILE A 84 -8.37 45.27 -16.97
N ALA A 85 -9.04 45.28 -15.82
CA ALA A 85 -9.55 44.08 -15.17
C ALA A 85 -10.99 43.82 -15.61
N ILE A 86 -11.26 42.63 -16.15
CA ILE A 86 -12.63 42.14 -16.39
C ILE A 86 -12.96 41.04 -15.38
N VAL A 87 -13.93 41.30 -14.52
CA VAL A 87 -14.26 40.44 -13.37
C VAL A 87 -15.47 39.56 -13.67
N ALA A 88 -15.35 38.25 -13.42
CA ALA A 88 -16.46 37.33 -13.54
C ALA A 88 -17.59 37.63 -12.52
N PRO A 89 -18.87 37.55 -12.93
CA PRO A 89 -20.01 37.89 -12.05
C PRO A 89 -20.19 36.97 -10.83
N SER A 90 -19.39 35.91 -10.71
CA SER A 90 -19.35 35.00 -9.56
C SER A 90 -18.62 35.57 -8.34
N PHE A 91 -17.99 36.74 -8.43
CA PHE A 91 -17.21 37.33 -7.32
C PHE A 91 -18.00 37.47 -6.01
N PRO A 92 -19.34 37.73 -5.96
CA PRO A 92 -20.06 37.82 -4.70
C PRO A 92 -20.10 36.50 -3.92
N ALA A 93 -20.00 35.37 -4.62
CA ALA A 93 -19.93 34.04 -3.99
C ALA A 93 -18.57 33.77 -3.34
N GLU A 94 -17.51 34.47 -3.76
CA GLU A 94 -16.17 34.30 -3.23
C GLU A 94 -15.86 35.30 -2.11
N PHE A 95 -16.07 36.59 -2.36
CA PHE A 95 -15.66 37.69 -1.48
C PHE A 95 -16.78 38.11 -0.53
N LYS A 96 -17.35 37.13 0.18
CA LYS A 96 -18.50 37.31 1.10
C LYS A 96 -18.21 38.22 2.30
N GLU A 97 -16.94 38.38 2.65
CA GLU A 97 -16.47 39.20 3.77
C GLU A 97 -16.36 40.69 3.43
N VAL A 98 -16.45 41.05 2.15
CA VAL A 98 -16.39 42.44 1.69
C VAL A 98 -17.78 43.07 1.83
N ALA A 99 -17.87 44.18 2.57
CA ALA A 99 -19.15 44.78 2.95
C ALA A 99 -20.06 45.16 1.76
N ASN A 100 -19.48 45.60 0.64
CA ASN A 100 -20.19 45.82 -0.61
C ASN A 100 -19.27 45.63 -1.83
N TYR A 101 -19.85 45.42 -3.01
CA TYR A 101 -19.07 45.19 -4.22
C TYR A 101 -18.23 46.40 -4.66
N LYS A 102 -18.63 47.63 -4.31
CA LYS A 102 -17.89 48.84 -4.68
C LYS A 102 -16.54 48.92 -3.99
N ILE A 103 -16.46 48.44 -2.75
CA ILE A 103 -15.19 48.27 -2.03
C ILE A 103 -14.33 47.24 -2.75
N PHE A 104 -14.91 46.11 -3.16
CA PHE A 104 -14.20 45.07 -3.91
C PHE A 104 -13.59 45.60 -5.22
N VAL A 105 -14.36 46.41 -5.98
CA VAL A 105 -13.85 47.10 -7.18
C VAL A 105 -12.64 47.97 -6.84
N SER A 106 -12.73 48.78 -5.79
CA SER A 106 -11.62 49.64 -5.36
C SER A 106 -10.39 48.86 -4.89
N MET A 107 -10.58 47.69 -4.27
CA MET A 107 -9.46 46.81 -3.92
C MET A 107 -8.72 46.33 -5.18
N ILE A 108 -9.44 46.01 -6.26
CA ILE A 108 -8.81 45.67 -7.54
C ILE A 108 -8.06 46.86 -8.11
N ARG A 109 -8.63 48.07 -8.07
CA ARG A 109 -7.93 49.29 -8.51
C ARG A 109 -6.63 49.53 -7.75
N ALA A 110 -6.63 49.28 -6.43
CA ALA A 110 -5.44 49.42 -5.59
C ALA A 110 -4.28 48.49 -5.99
N ILE A 111 -4.52 47.44 -6.79
CA ILE A 111 -3.46 46.60 -7.38
C ILE A 111 -2.71 47.35 -8.49
N GLY A 112 -3.37 48.29 -9.19
CA GLY A 112 -2.81 49.03 -10.32
C GLY A 112 -3.64 48.97 -11.61
N PHE A 113 -4.91 48.55 -11.55
CA PHE A 113 -5.81 48.54 -12.71
C PHE A 113 -6.46 49.91 -12.94
N ASP A 114 -6.35 50.44 -14.16
CA ASP A 114 -6.95 51.70 -14.56
C ASP A 114 -8.46 51.58 -14.74
N ILE A 115 -8.91 50.45 -15.31
CA ILE A 115 -10.31 50.15 -15.60
C ILE A 115 -10.66 48.83 -14.93
N VAL A 116 -11.80 48.78 -14.25
CA VAL A 116 -12.36 47.57 -13.65
C VAL A 116 -13.80 47.44 -14.12
N SER A 117 -14.08 46.47 -14.98
CA SER A 117 -15.41 46.21 -15.53
C SER A 117 -15.88 44.80 -15.18
N GLU A 118 -17.19 44.60 -15.21
CA GLU A 118 -17.80 43.29 -14.93
C GLU A 118 -18.13 42.56 -16.23
N VAL A 119 -17.82 41.26 -16.29
CA VAL A 119 -18.11 40.38 -17.44
C VAL A 119 -19.61 40.16 -17.66
N SER A 120 -20.47 40.55 -16.71
CA SER A 120 -21.93 40.48 -16.82
C SER A 120 -22.49 41.15 -18.08
N PHE A 121 -21.87 42.23 -18.57
CA PHE A 121 -22.30 42.85 -19.83
C PHE A 121 -21.99 41.97 -21.05
N GLY A 122 -20.80 41.35 -21.08
CA GLY A 122 -20.47 40.34 -22.09
C GLY A 122 -21.45 39.16 -22.06
N ALA A 123 -21.91 38.78 -20.86
CA ALA A 123 -22.93 37.75 -20.68
C ALA A 123 -24.30 38.15 -21.23
N ASP A 124 -24.73 39.41 -21.06
CA ASP A 124 -25.97 39.91 -21.67
C ASP A 124 -25.93 39.81 -23.21
N LEU A 125 -24.81 40.21 -23.82
CA LEU A 125 -24.63 40.16 -25.28
C LEU A 125 -24.68 38.72 -25.81
N VAL A 126 -23.97 37.81 -25.14
CA VAL A 126 -23.95 36.38 -25.49
C VAL A 126 -25.33 35.75 -25.31
N ALA A 127 -26.01 36.01 -24.20
CA ALA A 127 -27.35 35.50 -23.93
C ALA A 127 -28.37 35.96 -24.98
N LYS A 128 -28.30 37.22 -25.45
CA LYS A 128 -29.16 37.73 -26.53
C LYS A 128 -28.94 36.99 -27.85
N LYS A 129 -27.72 36.54 -28.15
CA LYS A 129 -27.43 35.71 -29.33
C LYS A 129 -27.90 34.26 -29.14
N TYR A 130 -27.75 33.68 -27.95
CA TYR A 130 -28.31 32.36 -27.62
C TYR A 130 -29.82 32.34 -27.80
N ARG A 131 -30.53 33.36 -27.29
CA ARG A 131 -31.97 33.50 -27.49
C ARG A 131 -32.36 33.44 -28.97
N LYS A 132 -31.61 34.17 -29.83
CA LYS A 132 -31.82 34.10 -31.29
C LYS A 132 -31.56 32.72 -31.86
N LEU A 133 -30.50 32.02 -31.44
CA LEU A 133 -30.19 30.68 -31.95
C LEU A 133 -31.28 29.66 -31.58
N ILE A 134 -31.83 29.76 -30.38
CA ILE A 134 -32.90 28.89 -29.89
C ILE A 134 -34.24 29.23 -30.57
N ASP A 135 -34.56 30.51 -30.73
CA ASP A 135 -35.80 30.95 -31.38
C ASP A 135 -35.80 30.72 -32.92
N GLN A 136 -34.63 30.61 -33.57
CA GLN A 136 -34.50 30.59 -35.05
C GLN A 136 -34.61 29.21 -35.72
N GLY A 137 -34.78 28.10 -35.01
CA GLY A 137 -34.92 26.81 -35.70
C GLY A 137 -35.33 25.62 -34.82
N THR A 138 -36.36 24.91 -35.26
CA THR A 138 -36.86 23.66 -34.69
C THR A 138 -36.10 22.41 -35.17
N GLU A 139 -35.16 22.54 -36.11
CA GLU A 139 -34.44 21.39 -36.70
C GLU A 139 -33.04 21.16 -36.14
N LYS A 140 -32.38 22.17 -35.55
CA LYS A 140 -31.00 22.07 -35.05
C LYS A 140 -30.90 22.52 -33.59
N CYS A 141 -30.62 21.56 -32.72
CA CYS A 141 -30.33 21.81 -31.31
C CYS A 141 -28.85 22.12 -31.09
N TYR A 142 -28.55 22.87 -30.04
CA TYR A 142 -27.21 23.36 -29.73
C TYR A 142 -26.79 22.97 -28.32
N ILE A 143 -25.51 22.69 -28.15
CA ILE A 143 -24.83 22.54 -26.88
C ILE A 143 -24.16 23.87 -26.52
N SER A 144 -24.37 24.38 -25.31
CA SER A 144 -23.77 25.64 -24.88
C SER A 144 -22.24 25.57 -24.86
N SER A 145 -21.59 26.67 -25.25
CA SER A 145 -20.15 26.81 -25.45
C SER A 145 -19.48 27.76 -24.44
N ASP A 146 -20.22 28.24 -23.44
CA ASP A 146 -19.75 29.21 -22.46
C ASP A 146 -18.76 28.61 -21.44
N CYS A 147 -18.89 27.30 -21.18
CA CYS A 147 -17.99 26.52 -20.33
C CYS A 147 -16.82 25.94 -21.15
N PRO A 148 -15.58 26.44 -21.01
CA PRO A 148 -14.44 25.96 -21.78
C PRO A 148 -14.08 24.50 -21.47
N ALA A 149 -14.40 24.00 -20.27
CA ALA A 149 -14.20 22.60 -19.92
C ALA A 149 -15.10 21.67 -20.75
N ILE A 150 -16.35 22.07 -21.02
CA ILE A 150 -17.30 21.32 -21.86
C ILE A 150 -16.85 21.35 -23.32
N VAL A 151 -16.49 22.53 -23.83
CA VAL A 151 -15.94 22.67 -25.19
C VAL A 151 -14.72 21.77 -25.37
N ASN A 152 -13.77 21.82 -24.43
CA ASN A 152 -12.59 20.95 -24.46
C ASN A 152 -12.98 19.47 -24.37
N TYR A 153 -13.95 19.10 -23.53
CA TYR A 153 -14.40 17.71 -23.43
C TYR A 153 -14.96 17.20 -24.75
N ILE A 154 -15.85 17.95 -25.40
CA ILE A 154 -16.42 17.61 -26.71
C ILE A 154 -15.34 17.55 -27.79
N GLN A 155 -14.44 18.55 -27.86
CA GLN A 155 -13.36 18.56 -28.86
C GLN A 155 -12.46 17.31 -28.79
N HIS A 156 -12.17 16.80 -27.58
CA HIS A 156 -11.26 15.68 -27.38
C HIS A 156 -11.95 14.31 -27.42
N TYR A 157 -13.12 14.19 -26.82
CA TYR A 157 -13.77 12.91 -26.53
C TYR A 157 -15.03 12.64 -27.37
N HIS A 158 -15.72 13.68 -27.84
CA HIS A 158 -16.93 13.57 -28.67
C HIS A 158 -16.81 14.43 -29.94
N PRO A 159 -15.78 14.20 -30.78
CA PRO A 159 -15.47 15.08 -31.91
C PRO A 159 -16.61 15.22 -32.94
N ALA A 160 -17.52 14.24 -33.02
CA ALA A 160 -18.70 14.29 -33.87
C ALA A 160 -19.69 15.40 -33.47
N LEU A 161 -19.72 15.75 -32.17
CA LEU A 161 -20.60 16.78 -31.61
C LEU A 161 -20.05 18.20 -31.70
N VAL A 162 -18.83 18.39 -32.22
CA VAL A 162 -18.22 19.73 -32.37
C VAL A 162 -19.08 20.67 -33.22
N LYS A 163 -19.80 20.12 -34.21
CA LYS A 163 -20.74 20.85 -35.08
C LYS A 163 -22.03 21.31 -34.37
N ASP A 164 -22.32 20.71 -33.20
CA ASP A 164 -23.51 20.94 -32.40
C ASP A 164 -23.23 21.93 -31.25
N LEU A 165 -21.96 22.27 -30.99
CA LEU A 165 -21.59 23.40 -30.14
C LEU A 165 -22.14 24.71 -30.73
N ALA A 166 -22.78 25.51 -29.88
CA ALA A 166 -23.18 26.87 -30.24
C ALA A 166 -21.96 27.68 -30.68
N PRO A 167 -21.93 28.25 -31.89
CA PRO A 167 -20.75 28.94 -32.45
C PRO A 167 -20.58 30.36 -31.86
N LEU A 168 -20.70 30.47 -30.54
CA LEU A 168 -20.63 31.71 -29.78
C LEU A 168 -19.42 31.67 -28.85
N VAL A 169 -18.75 32.82 -28.72
CA VAL A 169 -17.71 33.02 -27.71
C VAL A 169 -18.30 33.05 -26.31
N SER A 170 -17.48 32.76 -25.30
CA SER A 170 -17.92 32.92 -23.92
C SER A 170 -18.04 34.39 -23.50
N PRO A 171 -18.75 34.68 -22.38
CA PRO A 171 -18.88 36.03 -21.84
C PRO A 171 -17.55 36.75 -21.61
N MET A 172 -16.49 36.02 -21.21
CA MET A 172 -15.16 36.59 -21.00
C MET A 172 -14.59 37.17 -22.30
N VAL A 173 -14.63 36.39 -23.37
CA VAL A 173 -14.13 36.80 -24.69
C VAL A 173 -15.03 37.89 -25.27
N ALA A 174 -16.35 37.78 -25.12
CA ALA A 174 -17.29 38.85 -25.51
C ALA A 174 -16.95 40.17 -24.83
N MET A 175 -16.72 40.16 -23.51
CA MET A 175 -16.35 41.36 -22.77
C MET A 175 -14.99 41.91 -23.20
N SER A 176 -14.03 41.04 -23.52
CA SER A 176 -12.72 41.49 -24.05
C SER A 176 -12.86 42.24 -25.37
N ARG A 177 -13.70 41.76 -26.29
CA ARG A 177 -14.00 42.43 -27.58
C ARG A 177 -14.69 43.78 -27.36
N VAL A 178 -15.58 43.88 -26.37
CA VAL A 178 -16.21 45.16 -25.97
C VAL A 178 -15.15 46.14 -25.46
N MET A 179 -14.23 45.71 -24.59
CA MET A 179 -13.15 46.55 -24.08
C MET A 179 -12.21 47.04 -25.19
N ARG A 180 -11.84 46.17 -26.14
CA ARG A 180 -11.03 46.55 -27.32
C ARG A 180 -11.77 47.54 -28.22
N LYS A 181 -13.06 47.33 -28.47
CA LYS A 181 -13.88 48.27 -29.25
C LYS A 181 -13.96 49.64 -28.57
N LYS A 182 -14.04 49.69 -27.23
CA LYS A 182 -14.17 50.93 -26.46
C LYS A 182 -12.86 51.69 -26.26
N TYR A 183 -11.76 51.00 -25.97
CA TYR A 183 -10.48 51.61 -25.57
C TYR A 183 -9.36 51.42 -26.60
N GLY A 184 -9.62 50.72 -27.71
CA GLY A 184 -8.65 50.39 -28.75
C GLY A 184 -7.84 49.12 -28.45
N GLU A 185 -6.99 48.74 -29.40
CA GLU A 185 -6.16 47.53 -29.32
C GLU A 185 -4.96 47.67 -28.37
N ASN A 186 -4.53 48.89 -28.03
CA ASN A 186 -3.36 49.12 -27.19
C ASN A 186 -3.68 49.17 -25.68
N ILE A 187 -4.30 48.10 -25.17
CA ILE A 187 -4.63 47.91 -23.75
C ILE A 187 -4.11 46.55 -23.26
N ASN A 188 -4.07 46.34 -21.95
CA ASN A 188 -3.92 45.02 -21.36
C ASN A 188 -5.24 44.60 -20.72
N ILE A 189 -5.73 43.41 -21.00
CA ILE A 189 -6.95 42.85 -20.44
C ILE A 189 -6.58 41.65 -19.58
N VAL A 190 -6.89 41.76 -18.29
CA VAL A 190 -6.74 40.67 -17.33
C VAL A 190 -8.11 40.19 -16.90
N PHE A 191 -8.41 38.92 -17.14
CA PHE A 191 -9.61 38.29 -16.60
C PHE A 191 -9.39 37.81 -15.18
N ILE A 192 -10.39 38.03 -14.32
CA ILE A 192 -10.38 37.58 -12.93
C ILE A 192 -11.64 36.74 -12.69
N GLY A 193 -11.50 35.45 -12.40
CA GLY A 193 -12.66 34.57 -12.29
C GLY A 193 -12.48 33.25 -11.54
N PRO A 194 -13.51 32.39 -11.52
CA PRO A 194 -13.53 31.19 -10.68
C PRO A 194 -12.99 29.94 -11.39
N CYS A 195 -12.52 30.05 -12.64
CA CYS A 195 -12.30 28.89 -13.49
C CYS A 195 -10.84 28.79 -13.96
N VAL A 196 -10.24 27.62 -13.79
CA VAL A 196 -8.89 27.31 -14.26
C VAL A 196 -8.86 27.16 -15.79
N ALA A 197 -9.88 26.50 -16.39
CA ALA A 197 -9.96 26.30 -17.84
C ALA A 197 -9.97 27.60 -18.64
N LYS A 198 -10.44 28.72 -18.05
CA LYS A 198 -10.41 30.05 -18.70
C LYS A 198 -8.98 30.54 -19.02
N LYS A 199 -7.97 30.08 -18.27
CA LYS A 199 -6.56 30.44 -18.48
C LYS A 199 -5.98 29.99 -19.83
N ALA A 200 -6.63 29.06 -20.52
CA ALA A 200 -6.23 28.57 -21.83
C ALA A 200 -7.36 28.66 -22.88
N GLU A 201 -8.39 29.46 -22.64
CA GLU A 201 -9.53 29.54 -23.57
C GLU A 201 -9.21 30.34 -24.83
N SER A 202 -8.61 31.53 -24.69
CA SER A 202 -8.41 32.46 -25.80
C SER A 202 -7.15 33.32 -25.63
N ASP A 203 -6.55 33.70 -26.75
CA ASP A 203 -5.43 34.65 -26.82
C ASP A 203 -5.93 36.11 -26.91
N GLU A 204 -7.25 36.34 -27.03
CA GLU A 204 -7.85 37.70 -27.06
C GLU A 204 -7.81 38.41 -25.69
N VAL A 205 -7.59 37.65 -24.63
CA VAL A 205 -7.41 38.14 -23.26
C VAL A 205 -5.95 37.90 -22.89
N ASP A 206 -5.24 38.94 -22.45
CA ASP A 206 -3.79 38.89 -22.29
C ASP A 206 -3.37 37.97 -21.13
N GLU A 207 -4.10 38.00 -20.01
CA GLU A 207 -3.84 37.12 -18.87
C GLU A 207 -5.10 36.80 -18.07
N MET A 208 -5.11 35.68 -17.36
CA MET A 208 -6.24 35.25 -16.55
C MET A 208 -5.78 34.75 -15.19
N ILE A 209 -6.34 35.31 -14.13
CA ILE A 209 -6.11 34.89 -12.75
C ILE A 209 -7.39 34.40 -12.11
N THR A 210 -7.25 33.47 -11.19
CA THR A 210 -8.33 32.94 -10.38
C THR A 210 -8.67 33.86 -9.21
N PHE A 211 -9.84 33.70 -8.59
CA PHE A 211 -10.14 34.46 -7.37
C PHE A 211 -9.26 34.07 -6.18
N THR A 212 -8.83 32.81 -6.09
CA THR A 212 -7.83 32.37 -5.10
C THR A 212 -6.50 33.09 -5.29
N GLU A 213 -6.02 33.21 -6.53
CA GLU A 213 -4.83 34.03 -6.83
C GLU A 213 -5.05 35.51 -6.50
N LEU A 214 -6.24 36.07 -6.78
CA LEU A 214 -6.58 37.44 -6.39
C LEU A 214 -6.53 37.64 -4.86
N ARG A 215 -6.99 36.66 -4.06
CA ARG A 215 -6.87 36.70 -2.59
C ARG A 215 -5.41 36.71 -2.13
N GLU A 216 -4.57 35.90 -2.75
CA GLU A 216 -3.13 35.88 -2.49
C GLU A 216 -2.51 37.25 -2.80
N ILE A 217 -2.90 37.88 -3.91
CA ILE A 217 -2.46 39.23 -4.29
C ILE A 217 -2.89 40.27 -3.25
N PHE A 218 -4.16 40.30 -2.82
CA PHE A 218 -4.61 41.22 -1.78
C PHE A 218 -3.81 41.06 -0.48
N THR A 219 -3.52 39.82 -0.10
CA THR A 219 -2.72 39.51 1.09
C THR A 219 -1.27 40.01 0.91
N LYS A 220 -0.64 39.70 -0.22
CA LYS A 220 0.74 40.08 -0.54
C LYS A 220 0.94 41.60 -0.58
N LEU A 221 -0.05 42.34 -1.08
CA LEU A 221 -0.01 43.80 -1.17
C LEU A 221 -0.60 44.52 0.05
N ASN A 222 -1.02 43.79 1.09
CA ASN A 222 -1.72 44.33 2.26
C ASN A 222 -2.95 45.19 1.92
N ILE A 223 -3.66 44.87 0.83
CA ILE A 223 -4.88 45.56 0.42
C ILE A 223 -6.04 45.01 1.25
N THR A 224 -6.71 45.90 1.98
CA THR A 224 -7.87 45.55 2.82
C THR A 224 -9.06 46.46 2.49
N GLN A 225 -10.27 46.04 2.86
CA GLN A 225 -11.46 46.88 2.71
C GLN A 225 -11.38 48.24 3.42
N LYS A 226 -10.52 48.37 4.44
CA LYS A 226 -10.29 49.64 5.16
C LYS A 226 -9.31 50.56 4.45
N SER A 227 -8.52 50.04 3.52
CA SER A 227 -7.48 50.78 2.81
C SER A 227 -7.98 51.51 1.56
N VAL A 228 -9.25 51.36 1.20
CA VAL A 228 -9.81 51.88 -0.05
C VAL A 228 -11.15 52.57 0.15
N GLN A 229 -11.45 53.54 -0.71
CA GLN A 229 -12.76 54.17 -0.81
C GLN A 229 -13.58 53.49 -1.90
N ALA A 230 -14.87 53.21 -1.64
CA ALA A 230 -15.76 52.51 -2.56
C ALA A 230 -15.93 53.22 -3.92
N THR A 231 -15.76 52.49 -5.03
CA THR A 231 -15.93 52.98 -6.41
C THR A 231 -16.79 52.03 -7.24
N GLU A 232 -17.41 52.53 -8.30
CA GLU A 232 -18.21 51.71 -9.22
C GLU A 232 -17.35 50.97 -10.25
N PHE A 233 -17.94 49.91 -10.81
CA PHE A 233 -17.45 49.31 -12.05
C PHE A 233 -17.50 50.33 -13.19
N ASP A 234 -16.51 50.29 -14.09
CA ASP A 234 -16.53 51.07 -15.31
C ASP A 234 -17.56 50.53 -16.31
N PRO A 235 -18.29 51.41 -17.01
CA PRO A 235 -19.25 51.00 -18.03
C PRO A 235 -18.58 50.33 -19.24
N PRO A 236 -19.30 49.52 -20.03
CA PRO A 236 -20.73 49.25 -19.92
C PRO A 236 -21.06 48.31 -18.76
N LEU A 237 -22.10 48.67 -17.99
CA LEU A 237 -22.59 47.87 -16.88
C LEU A 237 -23.52 46.78 -17.41
N GLY A 238 -23.36 45.55 -16.94
CA GLY A 238 -24.29 44.47 -17.26
C GLY A 238 -25.62 44.57 -16.51
N GLY A 239 -26.61 43.84 -16.97
CA GLY A 239 -27.93 43.70 -16.38
C GLY A 239 -28.12 42.29 -15.79
N LYS A 240 -29.04 41.51 -16.37
CA LYS A 240 -29.34 40.15 -15.90
C LYS A 240 -28.14 39.21 -16.03
N GLY A 241 -27.17 39.48 -16.90
CA GLY A 241 -25.96 38.69 -17.10
C GLY A 241 -25.10 38.52 -15.84
N ALA A 242 -25.37 39.26 -14.77
CA ALA A 242 -24.76 39.01 -13.47
C ALA A 242 -25.25 37.68 -12.82
N ILE A 243 -26.37 37.11 -13.26
CA ILE A 243 -26.87 35.79 -12.80
C ILE A 243 -26.23 34.60 -13.53
N PHE A 244 -25.55 34.85 -14.66
CA PHE A 244 -24.94 33.83 -15.52
C PHE A 244 -24.11 32.75 -14.78
N PRO A 245 -23.38 33.04 -13.69
CA PRO A 245 -22.57 32.03 -12.99
C PRO A 245 -23.32 30.94 -12.24
N VAL A 246 -24.61 31.11 -11.97
CA VAL A 246 -25.42 30.09 -11.30
C VAL A 246 -26.05 29.17 -12.33
N SER A 247 -26.39 27.94 -11.93
CA SER A 247 -27.16 27.02 -12.77
C SER A 247 -28.39 27.69 -13.36
N ARG A 248 -28.66 27.46 -14.65
CA ARG A 248 -29.74 28.10 -15.44
C ARG A 248 -29.55 29.61 -15.65
N GLY A 249 -28.38 30.14 -15.32
CA GLY A 249 -28.07 31.57 -15.40
C GLY A 249 -28.08 32.10 -16.82
N LEU A 250 -27.67 31.27 -17.81
CA LEU A 250 -27.77 31.60 -19.23
C LEU A 250 -29.24 31.79 -19.62
N LEU A 251 -30.11 30.83 -19.31
CA LEU A 251 -31.54 30.87 -19.66
C LEU A 251 -32.25 32.07 -19.05
N GLN A 252 -31.98 32.35 -17.77
CA GLN A 252 -32.54 33.51 -17.06
C GLN A 252 -32.09 34.84 -17.68
N THR A 253 -30.83 34.93 -18.11
CA THR A 253 -30.30 36.11 -18.79
C THR A 253 -30.91 36.26 -20.19
N ALA A 254 -31.09 35.15 -20.90
CA ALA A 254 -31.67 35.11 -22.24
C ALA A 254 -33.20 35.33 -22.23
N GLY A 255 -33.84 35.35 -21.05
CA GLY A 255 -35.29 35.47 -20.92
C GLY A 255 -36.05 34.24 -21.39
N ILE A 256 -35.42 33.06 -21.32
CA ILE A 256 -36.02 31.79 -21.73
C ILE A 256 -36.67 31.14 -20.51
N THR A 257 -37.98 30.87 -20.61
CA THR A 257 -38.73 30.09 -19.62
C THR A 257 -38.52 28.62 -19.88
N ASP A 258 -37.89 27.94 -18.92
CA ASP A 258 -37.80 26.48 -18.90
C ASP A 258 -39.13 25.90 -18.40
N ASP A 259 -40.12 25.81 -19.29
CA ASP A 259 -41.39 25.15 -19.02
C ASP A 259 -41.29 23.69 -19.46
N ILE A 260 -41.50 22.76 -18.54
CA ILE A 260 -41.45 21.31 -18.77
C ILE A 260 -42.45 20.90 -19.86
N LEU A 261 -43.55 21.63 -20.01
CA LEU A 261 -44.57 21.38 -21.03
C LEU A 261 -44.13 21.77 -22.44
N VAL A 262 -43.13 22.66 -22.55
CA VAL A 262 -42.54 23.12 -23.81
C VAL A 262 -41.22 22.41 -24.09
N GLY A 263 -40.45 22.09 -23.04
CA GLY A 263 -39.47 20.99 -23.01
C GLY A 263 -38.47 20.97 -24.16
N ASP A 264 -37.74 22.06 -24.38
CA ASP A 264 -36.72 22.18 -25.44
C ASP A 264 -35.27 22.28 -24.90
N ILE A 265 -35.06 22.32 -23.57
CA ILE A 265 -33.74 22.57 -22.98
C ILE A 265 -33.47 21.66 -21.78
N ILE A 266 -32.36 20.92 -21.85
CA ILE A 266 -31.82 20.13 -20.74
C ILE A 266 -30.64 20.89 -20.12
N VAL A 267 -30.65 20.99 -18.79
CA VAL A 267 -29.58 21.61 -18.01
C VAL A 267 -28.90 20.55 -17.17
N ALA A 268 -27.61 20.36 -17.38
CA ALA A 268 -26.81 19.40 -16.63
C ALA A 268 -25.52 20.06 -16.12
N GLU A 269 -25.17 19.81 -14.85
CA GLU A 269 -24.04 20.46 -14.21
C GLU A 269 -23.23 19.51 -13.33
N GLY A 270 -21.96 19.82 -13.13
CA GLY A 270 -21.07 18.99 -12.33
C GLY A 270 -20.60 17.74 -13.08
N ARG A 271 -19.66 17.01 -12.48
CA ARG A 271 -18.80 16.08 -13.23
C ARG A 271 -19.52 14.92 -13.92
N ASN A 272 -20.62 14.41 -13.36
CA ASN A 272 -21.27 13.21 -13.88
C ASN A 272 -22.38 13.57 -14.85
N ASP A 273 -23.28 14.48 -14.44
CA ASP A 273 -24.52 14.78 -15.16
C ASP A 273 -24.24 15.34 -16.57
N PHE A 274 -23.19 16.17 -16.75
CA PHE A 274 -22.87 16.65 -18.10
C PHE A 274 -22.34 15.52 -19.01
N GLN A 275 -21.63 14.53 -18.45
CA GLN A 275 -21.07 13.43 -19.23
C GLN A 275 -22.20 12.53 -19.73
N GLU A 276 -23.15 12.23 -18.85
CA GLU A 276 -24.35 11.48 -19.19
C GLU A 276 -25.19 12.21 -20.24
N ALA A 277 -25.47 13.50 -20.04
CA ALA A 277 -26.20 14.31 -21.02
C ALA A 277 -25.52 14.34 -22.41
N ILE A 278 -24.19 14.48 -22.47
CA ILE A 278 -23.46 14.44 -23.75
C ILE A 278 -23.62 13.07 -24.42
N LYS A 279 -23.51 11.99 -23.65
CA LYS A 279 -23.62 10.62 -24.17
C LYS A 279 -25.02 10.34 -24.69
N GLU A 280 -26.06 10.68 -23.93
CA GLU A 280 -27.46 10.53 -24.39
C GLU A 280 -27.78 11.37 -25.62
N PHE A 281 -27.17 12.55 -25.74
CA PHE A 281 -27.29 13.40 -26.92
C PHE A 281 -26.60 12.77 -28.15
N GLU A 282 -25.40 12.22 -27.97
CA GLU A 282 -24.66 11.51 -29.03
C GLU A 282 -25.38 10.24 -29.50
N ASP A 283 -25.94 9.47 -28.56
CA ASP A 283 -26.73 8.26 -28.81
C ASP A 283 -28.08 8.56 -29.47
N GLY A 284 -28.46 9.84 -29.57
CA GLY A 284 -29.66 10.31 -30.25
C GLY A 284 -30.93 10.29 -29.40
N LEU A 285 -30.82 9.99 -28.10
CA LEU A 285 -31.95 9.89 -27.15
C LEU A 285 -32.56 11.26 -26.87
N ILE A 286 -31.71 12.29 -26.78
CA ILE A 286 -32.11 13.68 -26.49
C ILE A 286 -31.64 14.68 -27.56
N LYS A 287 -31.36 14.21 -28.80
CA LYS A 287 -30.82 15.07 -29.89
C LYS A 287 -31.70 16.25 -30.30
N ASN A 288 -32.98 16.22 -29.95
CA ASN A 288 -33.96 17.28 -30.22
C ASN A 288 -34.07 18.29 -29.06
N GLN A 289 -33.10 18.30 -28.14
CA GLN A 289 -33.07 19.17 -26.97
C GLN A 289 -31.82 20.04 -27.01
N HIS A 290 -31.94 21.33 -26.71
CA HIS A 290 -30.78 22.17 -26.45
C HIS A 290 -30.14 21.77 -25.11
N LEU A 291 -28.81 21.83 -25.02
CA LEU A 291 -28.09 21.52 -23.79
C LEU A 291 -27.42 22.76 -23.21
N GLU A 292 -27.73 23.11 -21.96
CA GLU A 292 -26.91 24.02 -21.14
C GLU A 292 -26.04 23.16 -20.22
N LEU A 293 -24.74 23.12 -20.48
CA LEU A 293 -23.81 22.24 -19.77
C LEU A 293 -22.77 23.02 -19.00
N LEU A 294 -22.57 22.65 -17.73
CA LEU A 294 -21.53 23.21 -16.88
C LEU A 294 -20.67 22.11 -16.26
N GLY A 295 -19.34 22.22 -16.39
CA GLY A 295 -18.41 21.27 -15.78
C GLY A 295 -18.35 21.30 -14.24
N CYS A 296 -19.04 22.25 -13.60
CA CYS A 296 -19.11 22.43 -12.14
C CYS A 296 -20.57 22.75 -11.76
N GLU A 297 -20.93 22.63 -10.48
CA GLU A 297 -22.26 22.97 -9.95
C GLU A 297 -22.48 24.51 -9.92
N GLY A 298 -22.57 25.10 -11.11
CA GLY A 298 -22.38 26.53 -11.36
C GLY A 298 -20.90 26.95 -11.35
N CYS A 299 -20.60 28.06 -12.04
CA CYS A 299 -19.29 28.70 -11.96
C CYS A 299 -18.94 29.16 -10.53
N ILE A 300 -19.96 29.34 -9.68
CA ILE A 300 -19.84 29.59 -8.22
C ILE A 300 -19.22 28.43 -7.42
N MET A 301 -19.03 27.26 -8.03
CA MET A 301 -18.35 26.11 -7.45
C MET A 301 -17.08 25.73 -8.22
N GLY A 302 -16.58 26.65 -9.05
CA GLY A 302 -15.39 26.47 -9.87
C GLY A 302 -14.09 26.30 -9.07
N PRO A 303 -13.06 25.66 -9.66
CA PRO A 303 -11.79 25.31 -9.00
C PRO A 303 -10.90 26.51 -8.61
N GLY A 304 -11.15 27.69 -9.16
CA GLY A 304 -10.44 28.94 -8.85
C GLY A 304 -11.08 29.74 -7.70
N MET A 305 -11.97 29.11 -6.95
CA MET A 305 -12.61 29.67 -5.75
C MET A 305 -12.04 29.02 -4.49
N SER A 306 -12.19 29.68 -3.33
CA SER A 306 -11.72 29.09 -2.08
C SER A 306 -12.42 27.77 -1.77
N SER A 307 -11.68 26.83 -1.18
CA SER A 307 -12.19 25.53 -0.74
C SER A 307 -13.25 25.68 0.37
N GLY A 308 -14.18 24.72 0.46
CA GLY A 308 -15.17 24.66 1.56
C GLY A 308 -16.37 25.60 1.42
N GLY A 309 -16.56 26.27 0.28
CA GLY A 309 -17.78 27.02 -0.01
C GLY A 309 -19.00 26.09 -0.14
N ARG A 310 -20.15 26.51 0.41
CA ARG A 310 -21.43 25.79 0.26
C ARG A 310 -22.19 26.33 -0.95
N GLN A 311 -22.54 25.45 -1.89
CA GLN A 311 -23.20 25.78 -3.17
C GLN A 311 -24.41 26.70 -2.98
N TYR A 312 -25.40 26.30 -2.17
CA TYR A 312 -26.63 27.08 -1.98
C TYR A 312 -26.39 28.44 -1.32
N ALA A 313 -25.45 28.54 -0.38
CA ALA A 313 -25.09 29.82 0.24
C ALA A 313 -24.44 30.76 -0.78
N ARG A 314 -23.54 30.24 -1.62
CA ARG A 314 -22.91 31.00 -2.71
C ARG A 314 -23.92 31.47 -3.74
N ARG A 315 -24.89 30.62 -4.09
CA ARG A 315 -26.01 30.98 -4.98
C ARG A 315 -26.83 32.15 -4.41
N THR A 316 -27.18 32.11 -3.12
CA THR A 316 -27.91 33.21 -2.46
C THR A 316 -27.13 34.52 -2.48
N LEU A 317 -25.81 34.50 -2.31
CA LEU A 317 -24.98 35.71 -2.38
C LEU A 317 -25.02 36.37 -3.77
N VAL A 318 -24.90 35.56 -4.83
CA VAL A 318 -25.02 36.05 -6.21
C VAL A 318 -26.43 36.58 -6.47
N ASN A 319 -27.48 35.83 -6.09
CA ASN A 319 -28.87 36.29 -6.24
C ASN A 319 -29.10 37.64 -5.56
N ASN A 320 -28.63 37.81 -4.31
CA ASN A 320 -28.78 39.06 -3.57
C ASN A 320 -28.03 40.23 -4.23
N TYR A 321 -26.86 39.97 -4.80
CA TYR A 321 -26.11 40.96 -5.58
C TYR A 321 -26.89 41.36 -6.85
N VAL A 322 -27.37 40.39 -7.61
CA VAL A 322 -28.13 40.62 -8.86
C VAL A 322 -29.42 41.40 -8.57
N HIS A 323 -30.19 41.03 -7.55
CA HIS A 323 -31.40 41.76 -7.17
C HIS A 323 -31.13 43.23 -6.86
N LYS A 324 -30.08 43.52 -6.07
CA LYS A 324 -29.68 44.91 -5.78
C LYS A 324 -29.24 45.66 -7.04
N LYS A 325 -28.44 44.99 -7.88
CA LYS A 325 -27.92 45.55 -9.13
C LYS A 325 -29.06 45.94 -10.08
N LEU A 326 -30.02 45.04 -10.30
CA LEU A 326 -31.18 45.27 -11.17
C LEU A 326 -32.10 46.36 -10.62
N TYR A 327 -32.27 46.45 -9.29
CA TYR A 327 -33.06 47.52 -8.67
C TYR A 327 -32.48 48.92 -8.94
N SER A 328 -31.15 49.05 -8.98
CA SER A 328 -30.46 50.32 -9.26
C SER A 328 -30.07 50.52 -10.73
N LEU A 329 -30.39 49.58 -11.62
CA LEU A 329 -29.95 49.62 -13.01
C LEU A 329 -30.74 50.66 -13.80
N ASN A 330 -30.03 51.55 -14.51
CA ASN A 330 -30.65 52.42 -15.49
C ASN A 330 -30.91 51.63 -16.78
N GLU A 331 -32.12 51.11 -16.95
CA GLU A 331 -32.50 50.29 -18.11
C GLU A 331 -32.28 50.98 -19.46
N LYS A 332 -32.53 52.29 -19.54
CA LYS A 332 -32.32 53.07 -20.78
C LYS A 332 -30.85 53.13 -21.17
N GLU A 333 -29.98 53.33 -20.17
CA GLU A 333 -28.53 53.37 -20.39
C GLU A 333 -27.98 51.98 -20.72
N TRP A 334 -28.44 50.94 -20.02
CA TRP A 334 -28.08 49.56 -20.32
C TRP A 334 -28.48 49.18 -21.76
N GLN A 335 -29.72 49.51 -22.17
CA GLN A 335 -30.20 49.25 -23.53
C GLN A 335 -29.37 49.99 -24.57
N LYS A 336 -29.00 51.26 -24.30
CA LYS A 336 -28.09 52.02 -25.17
C LYS A 336 -26.76 51.30 -25.38
N TYR A 337 -26.14 50.75 -24.32
CA TYR A 337 -24.91 49.98 -24.47
C TYR A 337 -25.14 48.68 -25.25
N ILE A 338 -26.24 47.95 -25.00
CA ILE A 338 -26.58 46.74 -25.76
C ILE A 338 -26.68 47.04 -27.26
N ASP A 339 -27.27 48.17 -27.63
CA ASP A 339 -27.40 48.57 -29.03
C ASP A 339 -26.05 49.03 -29.62
N GLU A 340 -25.25 49.80 -28.88
CA GLU A 340 -23.89 50.24 -29.27
C GLU A 340 -22.93 49.07 -29.55
N TYR A 341 -23.01 48.01 -28.74
CA TYR A 341 -22.15 46.83 -28.84
C TYR A 341 -22.81 45.64 -29.56
N SER A 342 -23.99 45.82 -30.15
CA SER A 342 -24.73 44.77 -30.86
C SER A 342 -24.01 44.19 -32.08
N GLU A 343 -23.20 45.02 -32.75
CA GLU A 343 -22.37 44.69 -33.92
C GLU A 343 -21.02 44.06 -33.57
N VAL A 344 -20.69 43.89 -32.28
CA VAL A 344 -19.48 43.14 -31.90
C VAL A 344 -19.63 41.72 -32.41
N ASN A 345 -18.64 41.24 -33.18
CA ASN A 345 -18.63 39.85 -33.62
C ASN A 345 -18.49 38.94 -32.41
N LEU A 346 -19.47 38.06 -32.17
CA LEU A 346 -19.47 37.08 -31.08
C LEU A 346 -19.30 35.65 -31.58
N SER A 347 -19.03 35.48 -32.87
CA SER A 347 -18.91 34.16 -33.49
C SER A 347 -17.54 33.54 -33.20
N VAL A 348 -17.50 32.21 -33.13
CA VAL A 348 -16.28 31.39 -33.02
C VAL A 348 -16.49 30.05 -33.72
N SER A 349 -15.41 29.47 -34.23
CA SER A 349 -15.37 28.11 -34.77
C SER A 349 -14.62 27.18 -33.82
N PHE A 350 -15.11 25.95 -33.72
CA PHE A 350 -14.47 24.89 -32.94
C PHE A 350 -13.94 23.80 -33.88
N GLU A 351 -12.79 23.24 -33.54
CA GLU A 351 -12.17 22.15 -34.29
C GLU A 351 -12.11 20.88 -33.46
N ALA A 352 -12.33 19.74 -34.10
CA ALA A 352 -12.20 18.43 -33.47
C ALA A 352 -10.72 18.11 -33.19
N LYS A 353 -10.40 17.82 -31.93
CA LYS A 353 -9.07 17.42 -31.48
C LYS A 353 -9.09 15.92 -31.23
N ARG A 354 -9.18 15.11 -32.29
CA ARG A 354 -9.34 13.66 -32.18
C ARG A 354 -8.13 13.05 -31.43
N ARG A 355 -8.37 12.57 -30.22
CA ARG A 355 -7.40 11.81 -29.42
C ARG A 355 -8.06 10.50 -28.98
N VAL A 356 -7.98 9.48 -29.83
CA VAL A 356 -8.52 8.16 -29.53
C VAL A 356 -7.37 7.31 -29.00
N LEU A 357 -7.49 6.83 -27.76
CA LEU A 357 -6.72 5.66 -27.35
C LEU A 357 -7.37 4.45 -28.00
N GLU A 358 -6.56 3.60 -28.62
CA GLU A 358 -7.07 2.35 -29.17
C GLU A 358 -7.75 1.54 -28.06
N PHE A 359 -8.89 0.95 -28.40
CA PHE A 359 -9.60 0.07 -27.49
C PHE A 359 -8.81 -1.25 -27.43
N PRO A 360 -8.40 -1.72 -26.23
CA PRO A 360 -7.65 -2.98 -26.10
C PRO A 360 -8.45 -4.19 -26.58
N ASP A 361 -7.77 -5.28 -26.94
CA ASP A 361 -8.45 -6.56 -27.20
C ASP A 361 -9.12 -7.06 -25.91
N TRP A 362 -10.31 -7.64 -26.04
CA TRP A 362 -11.03 -8.30 -24.95
C TRP A 362 -10.21 -9.42 -24.29
N ASN A 363 -9.31 -10.07 -25.01
CA ASN A 363 -8.39 -11.06 -24.44
C ASN A 363 -7.42 -10.43 -23.43
N ASP A 364 -6.86 -9.26 -23.74
CA ASP A 364 -5.94 -8.56 -22.83
C ASP A 364 -6.67 -8.09 -21.57
N ILE A 365 -7.88 -7.54 -21.75
CA ILE A 365 -8.76 -7.11 -20.64
C ILE A 365 -9.04 -8.30 -19.72
N ARG A 366 -9.37 -9.46 -20.28
CA ARG A 366 -9.63 -10.69 -19.52
C ARG A 366 -8.40 -11.15 -18.75
N LEU A 367 -7.22 -11.17 -19.36
CA LEU A 367 -5.98 -11.57 -18.68
C LEU A 367 -5.66 -10.65 -17.49
N ILE A 368 -5.89 -9.35 -17.64
CA ILE A 368 -5.72 -8.37 -16.56
C ILE A 368 -6.71 -8.62 -15.42
N LEU A 369 -7.99 -8.85 -15.73
CA LEU A 369 -9.00 -9.19 -14.73
C LEU A 369 -8.63 -10.46 -13.97
N GLU A 370 -8.24 -11.52 -14.68
CA GLU A 370 -7.82 -12.79 -14.09
C GLU A 370 -6.58 -12.61 -13.18
N SER A 371 -5.62 -11.76 -13.57
CA SER A 371 -4.44 -11.43 -12.76
C SER A 371 -4.78 -10.73 -11.44
N MET A 372 -5.91 -10.01 -11.39
CA MET A 372 -6.43 -9.37 -10.17
C MET A 372 -7.40 -10.29 -9.38
N GLY A 373 -7.48 -11.57 -9.74
CA GLY A 373 -8.36 -12.54 -9.09
C GLY A 373 -9.83 -12.46 -9.53
N LYS A 374 -10.13 -11.77 -10.64
CA LYS A 374 -11.50 -11.61 -11.17
C LYS A 374 -11.74 -12.57 -12.33
N LYS A 375 -12.26 -13.75 -12.03
CA LYS A 375 -12.44 -14.82 -13.04
C LYS A 375 -13.88 -14.91 -13.53
N GLU A 376 -14.83 -14.62 -12.65
CA GLU A 376 -16.25 -14.67 -12.92
C GLU A 376 -16.91 -13.31 -12.64
N SER A 377 -18.09 -13.08 -13.22
CA SER A 377 -18.84 -11.83 -13.02
C SER A 377 -19.13 -11.51 -11.55
N LYS A 378 -19.24 -12.52 -10.67
CA LYS A 378 -19.42 -12.34 -9.23
C LYS A 378 -18.21 -11.69 -8.53
N ASP A 379 -17.02 -11.80 -9.12
CA ASP A 379 -15.78 -11.22 -8.59
C ASP A 379 -15.65 -9.73 -8.99
N HIS A 380 -16.51 -9.25 -9.90
CA HIS A 380 -16.54 -7.88 -10.39
C HIS A 380 -17.30 -6.98 -9.39
N LEU A 381 -16.66 -6.65 -8.27
CA LEU A 381 -17.26 -5.84 -7.20
C LEU A 381 -17.72 -4.44 -7.63
N ASN A 382 -17.13 -3.87 -8.69
CA ASN A 382 -17.47 -2.56 -9.26
C ASN A 382 -17.60 -1.45 -8.18
N CYS A 383 -16.71 -1.47 -7.19
CA CYS A 383 -16.85 -0.65 -5.98
C CYS A 383 -16.32 0.79 -6.12
N GLY A 384 -15.73 1.17 -7.25
CA GLY A 384 -15.23 2.53 -7.49
C GLY A 384 -13.95 2.95 -6.73
N ALA A 385 -13.36 2.07 -5.92
CA ALA A 385 -12.25 2.41 -5.03
C ALA A 385 -10.96 2.77 -5.78
N CYS A 386 -10.69 2.09 -6.91
CA CYS A 386 -9.56 2.39 -7.80
C CYS A 386 -9.78 3.66 -8.65
N GLY A 387 -10.98 4.26 -8.61
CA GLY A 387 -11.33 5.45 -9.38
C GLY A 387 -11.95 5.20 -10.76
N TYR A 388 -12.28 3.94 -11.07
CA TYR A 388 -13.06 3.53 -12.25
C TYR A 388 -14.39 2.92 -11.80
N ASP A 389 -15.45 3.10 -12.58
CA ASP A 389 -16.81 2.78 -12.13
C ASP A 389 -17.09 1.28 -12.22
N SER A 390 -16.36 0.55 -13.07
CA SER A 390 -16.38 -0.90 -13.15
C SER A 390 -14.97 -1.52 -13.13
N CYS A 391 -14.89 -2.80 -12.78
CA CYS A 391 -13.66 -3.57 -12.85
C CYS A 391 -13.14 -3.68 -14.30
N GLU A 392 -14.06 -3.74 -15.27
CA GLU A 392 -13.74 -3.77 -16.69
C GLU A 392 -13.13 -2.45 -17.16
N GLU A 393 -13.68 -1.30 -16.76
CA GLU A 393 -13.07 0.01 -17.02
C GLU A 393 -11.67 0.13 -16.43
N HIS A 394 -11.47 -0.39 -15.21
CA HIS A 394 -10.13 -0.42 -14.60
C HIS A 394 -9.17 -1.28 -15.41
N ALA A 395 -9.59 -2.46 -15.87
CA ALA A 395 -8.78 -3.33 -16.71
C ALA A 395 -8.45 -2.71 -18.07
N ILE A 396 -9.43 -2.06 -18.72
CA ILE A 396 -9.22 -1.29 -19.95
C ILE A 396 -8.17 -0.18 -19.71
N ALA A 397 -8.28 0.55 -18.60
CA ALA A 397 -7.32 1.59 -18.26
C ALA A 397 -5.91 1.05 -17.98
N ILE A 398 -5.78 -0.15 -17.40
CA ILE A 398 -4.48 -0.83 -17.22
C ILE A 398 -3.90 -1.19 -18.59
N ALA A 399 -4.69 -1.80 -19.48
CA ALA A 399 -4.26 -2.15 -20.83
C ALA A 399 -3.83 -0.93 -21.65
N GLN A 400 -4.49 0.22 -21.45
CA GLN A 400 -4.13 1.51 -22.05
C GLN A 400 -2.94 2.20 -21.36
N GLY A 401 -2.36 1.61 -20.31
CA GLY A 401 -1.24 2.16 -19.57
C GLY A 401 -1.58 3.42 -18.77
N LEU A 402 -2.85 3.61 -18.38
CA LEU A 402 -3.33 4.71 -17.54
C LEU A 402 -3.41 4.33 -16.05
N ALA A 403 -3.53 3.04 -15.74
CA ALA A 403 -3.74 2.53 -14.40
C ALA A 403 -2.81 1.34 -14.09
N GLU A 404 -2.72 0.99 -12.80
CA GLU A 404 -1.93 -0.15 -12.30
C GLU A 404 -2.86 -1.14 -11.56
N THR A 405 -2.42 -2.40 -11.49
CA THR A 405 -3.20 -3.46 -10.80
C THR A 405 -3.32 -3.19 -9.30
N GLU A 406 -2.29 -2.60 -8.72
CA GLU A 406 -2.14 -2.24 -7.30
C GLU A 406 -3.19 -1.22 -6.83
N MET A 407 -3.88 -0.55 -7.76
CA MET A 407 -5.00 0.33 -7.46
C MET A 407 -6.24 -0.43 -6.97
N CYS A 408 -6.35 -1.73 -7.27
CA CYS A 408 -7.43 -2.59 -6.80
C CYS A 408 -7.19 -2.97 -5.33
N LEU A 409 -7.88 -2.28 -4.41
CA LEU A 409 -7.70 -2.48 -2.97
C LEU A 409 -7.89 -3.96 -2.53
N PRO A 410 -8.95 -4.69 -2.94
CA PRO A 410 -9.11 -6.10 -2.59
C PRO A 410 -7.94 -6.98 -3.03
N TYR A 411 -7.47 -6.80 -4.28
CA TYR A 411 -6.31 -7.53 -4.82
C TYR A 411 -5.04 -7.23 -4.03
N THR A 412 -4.79 -5.96 -3.71
CA THR A 412 -3.61 -5.54 -2.94
C THR A 412 -3.63 -6.11 -1.52
N ILE A 413 -4.80 -6.18 -0.86
CA ILE A 413 -4.96 -6.79 0.47
C ILE A 413 -4.66 -8.30 0.41
N GLU A 414 -5.21 -9.01 -0.59
CA GLU A 414 -4.98 -10.44 -0.76
C GLU A 414 -3.50 -10.74 -1.03
N LYS A 415 -2.88 -9.98 -1.95
CA LYS A 415 -1.44 -10.07 -2.26
C LYS A 415 -0.58 -9.81 -1.02
N LEU A 416 -0.97 -8.86 -0.17
CA LEU A 416 -0.28 -8.57 1.09
C LEU A 416 -0.40 -9.76 2.07
N HIS A 417 -1.58 -10.33 2.25
CA HIS A 417 -1.77 -11.49 3.12
C HIS A 417 -0.96 -12.71 2.66
N ASN A 418 -0.95 -12.99 1.35
CA ASN A 418 -0.15 -14.07 0.78
C ASN A 418 1.35 -13.84 1.03
N SER A 419 1.82 -12.61 0.80
CA SER A 419 3.23 -12.24 1.06
C SER A 419 3.61 -12.37 2.54
N ILE A 420 2.72 -12.00 3.47
CA ILE A 420 2.94 -12.16 4.92
C ILE A 420 3.02 -13.64 5.29
N SER A 421 2.14 -14.47 4.73
CA SER A 421 2.14 -15.92 4.98
C SER A 421 3.42 -16.59 4.46
N GLU A 422 3.86 -16.26 3.25
CA GLU A 422 5.12 -16.76 2.68
C GLU A 422 6.34 -16.32 3.50
N LEU A 423 6.34 -15.06 3.96
CA LEU A 423 7.41 -14.53 4.80
C LEU A 423 7.49 -15.26 6.14
N ALA A 424 6.34 -15.56 6.77
CA ALA A 424 6.29 -16.31 8.03
C ALA A 424 6.89 -17.72 7.87
N VAL A 425 6.48 -18.46 6.82
CA VAL A 425 7.02 -19.80 6.52
C VAL A 425 8.53 -19.74 6.29
N THR A 426 9.00 -18.73 5.56
CA THR A 426 10.43 -18.55 5.27
C THR A 426 11.22 -18.24 6.55
N ASN A 427 10.67 -17.41 7.44
CA ASN A 427 11.31 -17.06 8.71
C ASN A 427 11.41 -18.26 9.66
N ASP A 428 10.38 -19.10 9.74
CA ASP A 428 10.40 -20.34 10.54
C ASP A 428 11.44 -21.34 10.01
N LYS A 429 11.55 -21.48 8.69
CA LYS A 429 12.58 -22.29 8.05
C LYS A 429 14.00 -21.76 8.32
N LEU A 430 14.16 -20.44 8.31
CA LEU A 430 15.44 -19.81 8.63
C LEU A 430 15.84 -20.05 10.09
N SER A 431 14.90 -19.87 11.03
CA SER A 431 15.11 -20.08 12.46
C SER A 431 15.52 -21.54 12.78
N SER A 432 14.78 -22.51 12.25
CA SER A 432 15.11 -23.94 12.42
C SER A 432 16.47 -24.31 11.83
N THR A 433 16.80 -23.77 10.65
CA THR A 433 18.12 -23.99 10.02
C THR A 433 19.26 -23.39 10.84
N GLN A 434 19.08 -22.18 11.38
CA GLN A 434 20.08 -21.53 12.24
C GLN A 434 20.33 -22.32 13.54
N GLN A 435 19.27 -22.86 14.16
CA GLN A 435 19.40 -23.70 15.35
C GLN A 435 20.17 -24.99 15.06
N ALA A 436 19.86 -25.65 13.94
CA ALA A 436 20.56 -26.86 13.51
C ALA A 436 22.05 -26.58 13.24
N LEU A 437 22.38 -25.45 12.60
CA LEU A 437 23.77 -25.04 12.36
C LEU A 437 24.53 -24.79 13.66
N LYS A 438 23.94 -24.05 14.61
CA LYS A 438 24.56 -23.78 15.91
C LYS A 438 24.84 -25.07 16.68
N GLN A 439 23.93 -26.05 16.61
CA GLN A 439 24.13 -27.35 17.24
C GLN A 439 25.25 -28.15 16.54
N SER A 440 25.31 -28.12 15.22
CA SER A 440 26.36 -28.76 14.42
C SER A 440 27.75 -28.17 14.71
N GLU A 441 27.86 -26.83 14.79
CA GLU A 441 29.11 -26.15 15.14
C GLU A 441 29.61 -26.54 16.54
N LYS A 442 28.70 -26.59 17.52
CA LYS A 442 29.03 -27.03 18.89
C LYS A 442 29.56 -28.47 18.91
N MET A 443 28.95 -29.38 18.15
CA MET A 443 29.40 -30.77 18.05
C MET A 443 30.77 -30.89 17.37
N ALA A 444 30.99 -30.17 16.26
CA ALA A 444 32.25 -30.19 15.53
C ALA A 444 33.43 -29.68 16.39
N SER A 445 33.24 -28.54 17.08
CA SER A 445 34.23 -27.97 18.00
C SER A 445 34.58 -28.93 19.13
N MET A 446 33.57 -29.54 19.76
CA MET A 446 33.77 -30.53 20.82
C MET A 446 34.51 -31.78 20.30
N GLY A 447 34.23 -32.21 19.07
CA GLY A 447 34.92 -33.33 18.43
C GLY A 447 36.43 -33.08 18.23
N GLN A 448 36.79 -31.89 17.75
CA GLN A 448 38.18 -31.51 17.51
C GLN A 448 38.99 -31.39 18.82
N LEU A 449 38.42 -30.75 19.84
CA LEU A 449 39.06 -30.62 21.16
C LEU A 449 39.27 -31.99 21.82
N SER A 450 38.28 -32.87 21.75
CA SER A 450 38.34 -34.20 22.37
C SER A 450 39.44 -35.07 21.74
N ALA A 451 39.66 -34.96 20.43
CA ALA A 451 40.72 -35.68 19.73
C ALA A 451 42.13 -35.25 20.17
N GLY A 452 42.35 -33.93 20.33
CA GLY A 452 43.62 -33.37 20.79
C GLY A 452 43.92 -33.75 22.24
N ILE A 453 42.97 -33.49 23.14
CA ILE A 453 43.09 -33.81 24.57
C ILE A 453 43.37 -35.31 24.76
N ALA A 454 42.70 -36.17 24.00
CA ALA A 454 42.89 -37.60 24.16
C ALA A 454 44.27 -38.09 23.74
N HIS A 455 44.84 -37.53 22.68
CA HIS A 455 46.20 -37.86 22.28
C HIS A 455 47.22 -37.39 23.33
N GLU A 456 47.07 -36.16 23.82
CA GLU A 456 48.02 -35.57 24.78
C GLU A 456 47.96 -36.18 26.17
N LEU A 457 46.79 -36.63 26.65
CA LEU A 457 46.64 -37.28 27.97
C LEU A 457 46.97 -38.77 27.96
N ASN A 458 46.66 -39.49 26.88
CA ASN A 458 46.94 -40.92 26.81
C ASN A 458 48.45 -41.22 26.83
N ASN A 459 49.27 -40.32 26.28
CA ASN A 459 50.72 -40.47 26.23
C ASN A 459 51.37 -40.51 27.64
N PRO A 460 51.22 -39.48 28.50
CA PRO A 460 51.79 -39.50 29.85
C PRO A 460 51.14 -40.56 30.74
N LEU A 461 49.83 -40.81 30.62
CA LEU A 461 49.17 -41.90 31.36
C LEU A 461 49.75 -43.27 31.00
N GLY A 462 50.08 -43.50 29.72
CA GLY A 462 50.76 -44.71 29.28
C GLY A 462 52.11 -44.89 29.97
N VAL A 463 52.91 -43.82 30.08
CA VAL A 463 54.20 -43.83 30.78
C VAL A 463 54.04 -44.12 32.28
N VAL A 464 53.08 -43.47 32.95
CA VAL A 464 52.80 -43.69 34.38
C VAL A 464 52.38 -45.13 34.64
N ILE A 465 51.46 -45.68 33.82
CA ILE A 465 51.02 -47.08 33.92
C ILE A 465 52.19 -48.04 33.71
N MET A 466 53.04 -47.78 32.72
CA MET A 466 54.19 -48.63 32.41
C MET A 466 55.17 -48.70 33.59
N TYR A 467 55.64 -47.56 34.10
CA TYR A 467 56.58 -47.55 35.22
C TYR A 467 55.97 -48.09 36.52
N ALA A 468 54.69 -47.78 36.79
CA ALA A 468 54.01 -48.31 37.97
C ALA A 468 53.84 -49.84 37.90
N ASN A 469 53.61 -50.42 36.71
CA ASN A 469 53.59 -51.88 36.51
C ASN A 469 54.98 -52.52 36.69
N ILE A 470 56.04 -51.90 36.18
CA ILE A 470 57.42 -52.38 36.39
C ILE A 470 57.75 -52.42 37.89
N LEU A 471 57.45 -51.34 38.62
CA LEU A 471 57.67 -51.29 40.07
C LEU A 471 56.78 -52.29 40.83
N LEU A 472 55.56 -52.57 40.36
CA LEU A 472 54.69 -53.60 40.94
C LEU A 472 55.29 -55.01 40.83
N GLU A 473 55.96 -55.33 39.71
CA GLU A 473 56.60 -56.63 39.50
C GLU A 473 57.79 -56.84 40.45
N GLU A 474 58.50 -55.76 40.80
CA GLU A 474 59.68 -55.79 41.68
C GLU A 474 59.33 -55.66 43.18
N THR A 475 58.07 -55.34 43.52
CA THR A 475 57.64 -55.11 44.91
C THR A 475 56.95 -56.34 45.52
N PRO A 476 57.31 -56.76 46.76
CA PRO A 476 56.63 -57.86 47.45
C PRO A 476 55.13 -57.60 47.64
N LYS A 477 54.28 -58.59 47.32
CA LYS A 477 52.80 -58.45 47.27
C LYS A 477 52.14 -58.03 48.59
N ASP A 478 52.80 -58.28 49.72
CA ASP A 478 52.28 -57.99 51.06
C ASP A 478 52.71 -56.62 51.59
N SER A 479 53.49 -55.84 50.83
CA SER A 479 53.92 -54.50 51.24
C SER A 479 52.82 -53.46 51.01
N ASP A 480 52.81 -52.41 51.83
CA ASP A 480 51.93 -51.26 51.61
C ASP A 480 52.28 -50.53 50.29
N LEU A 481 53.55 -50.52 49.89
CA LEU A 481 53.99 -49.97 48.60
C LEU A 481 53.34 -50.71 47.40
N TYR A 482 53.14 -52.03 47.48
CA TYR A 482 52.45 -52.80 46.44
C TYR A 482 50.98 -52.36 46.31
N LYS A 483 50.29 -52.08 47.43
CA LYS A 483 48.92 -51.57 47.43
C LYS A 483 48.85 -50.17 46.79
N ASP A 484 49.78 -49.29 47.13
CA ASP A 484 49.85 -47.92 46.58
C ASP A 484 50.13 -47.92 45.08
N LEU A 485 51.10 -48.72 44.61
CA LEU A 485 51.39 -48.83 43.17
C LEU A 485 50.20 -49.41 42.38
N LYS A 486 49.50 -50.40 42.95
CA LYS A 486 48.30 -50.98 42.34
C LYS A 486 47.20 -49.93 42.20
N LEU A 487 47.03 -49.08 43.21
CA LEU A 487 46.09 -47.97 43.17
C LEU A 487 46.46 -46.94 42.09
N ILE A 488 47.76 -46.61 41.91
CA ILE A 488 48.24 -45.71 40.84
C ILE A 488 47.89 -46.28 39.46
N VAL A 489 48.12 -47.57 39.22
CA VAL A 489 47.78 -48.23 37.96
C VAL A 489 46.27 -48.21 37.73
N GLU A 490 45.47 -48.49 38.76
CA GLU A 490 44.01 -48.46 38.68
C GLU A 490 43.49 -47.06 38.33
N GLN A 491 43.95 -46.02 39.03
CA GLN A 491 43.52 -44.64 38.77
C GLN A 491 44.02 -44.14 37.41
N SER A 492 45.22 -44.51 36.98
CA SER A 492 45.75 -44.11 35.66
C SER A 492 44.98 -44.79 34.51
N ASN A 493 44.64 -46.07 34.64
CA ASN A 493 43.78 -46.77 33.69
C ASN A 493 42.36 -46.19 33.66
N ARG A 494 41.87 -45.73 34.81
CA ARG A 494 40.59 -45.05 34.89
C ARG A 494 40.60 -43.70 34.17
N CYS A 495 41.64 -42.89 34.34
CA CYS A 495 41.84 -41.67 33.55
C CYS A 495 41.89 -41.98 32.05
N LYS A 496 42.62 -43.02 31.65
CA LYS A 496 42.70 -43.47 30.25
C LYS A 496 41.32 -43.89 29.69
N LYS A 497 40.49 -44.57 30.49
CA LYS A 497 39.10 -44.90 30.12
C LYS A 497 38.21 -43.67 29.96
N ILE A 498 38.33 -42.68 30.85
CA ILE A 498 37.56 -41.42 30.75
C ILE A 498 37.93 -40.67 29.47
N VAL A 499 39.22 -40.55 29.21
CA VAL A 499 39.77 -39.91 28.00
C VAL A 499 39.35 -40.67 26.72
N GLY A 500 39.39 -42.00 26.74
CA GLY A 500 38.89 -42.83 25.65
C GLY A 500 37.38 -42.70 25.41
N GLY A 501 36.60 -42.54 26.48
CA GLY A 501 35.16 -42.24 26.40
C GLY A 501 34.88 -40.91 25.71
N LEU A 502 35.67 -39.87 26.01
CA LEU A 502 35.59 -38.56 25.34
C LEU A 502 35.90 -38.66 23.84
N LEU A 503 36.92 -39.44 23.48
CA LEU A 503 37.32 -39.68 22.09
C LEU A 503 36.24 -40.44 21.30
N ASN A 504 35.65 -41.48 21.90
CA ASN A 504 34.59 -42.26 21.25
C ASN A 504 33.34 -41.44 21.00
N PHE A 505 32.99 -40.54 21.92
CA PHE A 505 31.92 -39.55 21.73
C PHE A 505 32.19 -38.63 20.52
N ALA A 506 33.45 -38.32 20.25
CA ALA A 506 33.88 -37.41 19.19
C ALA A 506 34.13 -38.06 17.81
N ARG A 507 34.51 -39.36 17.76
CA ARG A 507 35.04 -40.00 16.53
C ARG A 507 34.05 -40.85 15.73
N LYS A 508 32.97 -41.36 16.32
CA LYS A 508 32.01 -42.19 15.56
C LYS A 508 30.82 -41.34 15.11
N ASN A 509 30.90 -40.77 13.91
CA ASN A 509 29.83 -39.99 13.28
C ASN A 509 29.10 -40.75 12.14
N GLN A 510 29.40 -42.03 11.92
CA GLN A 510 28.74 -42.84 10.89
C GLN A 510 28.07 -44.06 11.53
N VAL A 511 26.79 -44.28 11.18
CA VAL A 511 25.99 -45.42 11.60
C VAL A 511 26.22 -46.55 10.60
N ASN A 512 26.78 -47.68 11.04
CA ASN A 512 26.93 -48.85 10.18
C ASN A 512 25.68 -49.74 10.31
N SER A 513 24.69 -49.47 9.47
CA SER A 513 23.39 -50.13 9.55
C SER A 513 23.45 -51.59 9.08
N THR A 514 23.08 -52.51 9.96
CA THR A 514 23.02 -53.96 9.68
C THR A 514 21.66 -54.52 10.07
N GLU A 515 21.29 -55.65 9.51
CA GLU A 515 20.07 -56.37 9.88
C GLU A 515 20.22 -56.98 11.29
N VAL A 516 19.43 -56.49 12.25
CA VAL A 516 19.52 -56.90 13.65
C VAL A 516 18.17 -57.41 14.18
N ASP A 517 18.21 -58.53 14.88
CA ASP A 517 17.09 -59.05 15.67
C ASP A 517 16.99 -58.28 16.99
N ILE A 518 15.91 -57.51 17.15
CA ILE A 518 15.67 -56.60 18.28
C ILE A 518 15.55 -57.35 19.61
N ILE A 519 15.02 -58.58 19.59
CA ILE A 519 14.87 -59.39 20.79
C ILE A 519 16.24 -59.87 21.24
N LYS A 520 17.03 -60.46 20.32
CA LYS A 520 18.39 -60.92 20.63
C LYS A 520 19.31 -59.79 21.08
N LEU A 521 19.19 -58.61 20.46
CA LEU A 521 19.91 -57.41 20.86
C LEU A 521 19.60 -57.03 22.32
N SER A 522 18.32 -57.07 22.70
CA SER A 522 17.87 -56.71 24.05
C SER A 522 18.32 -57.74 25.10
N GLU A 523 18.31 -59.02 24.75
CA GLU A 523 18.86 -60.12 25.56
C GLU A 523 20.37 -59.92 25.80
N GLN A 524 21.13 -59.67 24.73
CA GLN A 524 22.57 -59.37 24.81
C GLN A 524 22.88 -58.16 25.71
N CYS A 525 22.06 -57.11 25.64
CA CYS A 525 22.22 -55.94 26.50
C CYS A 525 21.98 -56.23 27.98
N LEU A 526 21.02 -57.12 28.30
CA LEU A 526 20.75 -57.55 29.67
C LEU A 526 21.86 -58.44 30.22
N GLU A 527 22.41 -59.35 29.40
CA GLU A 527 23.56 -60.18 29.76
C GLU A 527 24.85 -59.38 29.98
N ALA A 528 25.00 -58.26 29.26
CA ALA A 528 26.16 -57.37 29.37
C ALA A 528 26.23 -56.59 30.70
N VAL A 529 25.17 -56.57 31.50
CA VAL A 529 25.09 -55.82 32.76
C VAL A 529 24.92 -56.79 33.94
N ILE A 530 25.67 -56.55 35.02
CA ILE A 530 25.55 -57.33 36.25
C ILE A 530 24.27 -56.88 36.99
N ILE A 531 23.24 -57.73 36.98
CA ILE A 531 21.96 -57.48 37.67
C ILE A 531 21.99 -58.19 39.03
N PRO A 532 21.88 -57.46 40.16
CA PRO A 532 21.89 -58.08 41.47
C PRO A 532 20.56 -58.83 41.75
N PRO A 533 20.57 -59.89 42.58
CA PRO A 533 19.43 -60.81 42.75
C PRO A 533 18.16 -60.17 43.33
N ASN A 534 18.26 -58.96 43.88
CA ASN A 534 17.15 -58.17 44.38
C ASN A 534 16.46 -57.31 43.30
N VAL A 535 16.94 -57.34 42.05
CA VAL A 535 16.32 -56.65 40.90
C VAL A 535 15.73 -57.68 39.96
N LYS A 536 14.44 -57.60 39.68
CA LYS A 536 13.75 -58.46 38.72
C LYS A 536 13.75 -57.78 37.35
N ALA A 537 14.50 -58.33 36.40
CA ALA A 537 14.53 -57.83 35.03
C ALA A 537 13.61 -58.64 34.12
N THR A 538 12.77 -57.97 33.32
CA THR A 538 11.90 -58.62 32.33
C THR A 538 12.01 -57.95 30.96
N ILE A 539 11.91 -58.76 29.90
CA ILE A 539 11.76 -58.28 28.52
C ILE A 539 10.32 -58.57 28.10
N ASN A 540 9.59 -57.53 27.68
CA ASN A 540 8.26 -57.68 27.09
C ASN A 540 8.31 -57.32 25.61
N SER A 541 8.01 -58.28 24.74
CA SER A 541 7.95 -58.11 23.29
C SER A 541 6.55 -58.38 22.71
N GLU A 542 5.49 -58.39 23.51
CA GLU A 542 4.13 -58.75 23.07
C GLU A 542 3.57 -57.81 21.99
N LYS A 543 4.04 -56.56 21.99
CA LYS A 543 3.62 -55.52 21.06
C LYS A 543 4.59 -55.33 19.88
N LEU A 544 5.65 -56.13 19.80
CA LEU A 544 6.62 -56.09 18.70
C LEU A 544 6.12 -56.98 17.55
N LYS A 545 5.69 -56.39 16.44
CA LYS A 545 5.20 -57.13 15.27
C LYS A 545 6.34 -57.62 14.38
N ASN A 546 7.35 -56.78 14.14
CA ASN A 546 8.51 -57.13 13.32
C ASN A 546 9.79 -57.20 14.15
N LYS A 547 10.44 -58.37 14.19
CA LYS A 547 11.64 -58.61 15.01
C LYS A 547 12.92 -58.02 14.42
N ILE A 548 12.92 -57.67 13.14
CA ILE A 548 14.11 -57.26 12.40
C ILE A 548 14.11 -55.75 12.15
N ALA A 549 15.22 -55.08 12.44
CA ALA A 549 15.44 -53.69 12.06
C ALA A 549 16.88 -53.43 11.60
N TRP A 550 17.05 -52.43 10.76
CA TRP A 550 18.36 -52.00 10.24
C TRP A 550 18.93 -50.92 11.14
N LEU A 551 19.94 -51.27 11.94
CA LEU A 551 20.59 -50.40 12.91
C LEU A 551 22.05 -50.83 13.14
N ASP A 552 22.84 -49.96 13.78
CA ASP A 552 24.20 -50.29 14.21
C ASP A 552 24.15 -51.04 15.54
N GLN A 553 24.40 -52.36 15.48
CA GLN A 553 24.28 -53.25 16.63
C GLN A 553 25.19 -52.81 17.79
N GLU A 554 26.45 -52.47 17.52
CA GLU A 554 27.41 -52.10 18.57
C GLU A 554 26.99 -50.79 19.27
N GLN A 555 26.56 -49.80 18.48
CA GLN A 555 26.12 -48.52 19.03
C GLN A 555 24.84 -48.67 19.84
N MET A 556 23.89 -49.49 19.39
CA MET A 556 22.65 -49.73 20.13
C MET A 556 22.87 -50.58 21.39
N ILE A 557 23.81 -51.53 21.39
CA ILE A 557 24.25 -52.21 22.62
C ILE A 557 24.75 -51.18 23.63
N GLN A 558 25.57 -50.23 23.18
CA GLN A 558 26.09 -49.17 24.04
C GLN A 558 24.98 -48.26 24.61
N VAL A 559 23.98 -47.90 23.82
CA VAL A 559 22.82 -47.11 24.28
C VAL A 559 22.04 -47.87 25.35
N ILE A 560 21.58 -49.09 25.02
CA ILE A 560 20.66 -49.85 25.87
C ILE A 560 21.37 -50.32 27.14
N ALA A 561 22.60 -50.83 27.04
CA ALA A 561 23.36 -51.26 28.22
C ALA A 561 23.67 -50.08 29.18
N ASN A 562 23.91 -48.86 28.66
CA ASN A 562 24.10 -47.69 29.51
C ASN A 562 22.81 -47.31 30.27
N LEU A 563 21.65 -47.42 29.61
CA LEU A 563 20.37 -47.15 30.25
C LEU A 563 20.03 -48.21 31.30
N ILE A 564 20.16 -49.50 30.95
CA ILE A 564 19.96 -50.63 31.88
C ILE A 564 20.87 -50.48 33.10
N LYS A 565 22.16 -50.18 32.89
CA LYS A 565 23.11 -49.97 33.98
C LYS A 565 22.69 -48.81 34.89
N ASN A 566 22.26 -47.68 34.32
CA ASN A 566 21.79 -46.55 35.11
C ASN A 566 20.52 -46.89 35.91
N SER A 567 19.60 -47.66 35.32
CA SER A 567 18.40 -48.14 36.00
C SER A 567 18.71 -49.10 37.15
N VAL A 568 19.60 -50.07 36.95
CA VAL A 568 20.05 -50.99 38.02
C VAL A 568 20.73 -50.22 39.16
N GLU A 569 21.60 -49.26 38.83
CA GLU A 569 22.28 -48.43 39.84
C GLU A 569 21.31 -47.53 40.62
N ALA A 570 20.15 -47.18 40.06
CA ALA A 570 19.12 -46.39 40.75
C ALA A 570 18.27 -47.20 41.73
N MET A 571 18.34 -48.53 41.70
CA MET A 571 17.51 -49.45 42.51
C MET A 571 18.32 -50.12 43.64
N HIS A 572 18.91 -49.33 44.52
CA HIS A 572 19.75 -49.84 45.62
C HIS A 572 19.04 -50.85 46.56
N ASN A 573 17.73 -50.69 46.76
CA ASN A 573 16.92 -51.54 47.65
C ASN A 573 16.19 -52.68 46.91
N GLY A 574 16.51 -52.90 45.64
CA GLY A 574 15.76 -53.81 44.75
C GLY A 574 14.61 -53.11 44.04
N GLY A 575 14.04 -53.77 43.04
CA GLY A 575 13.00 -53.21 42.19
C GLY A 575 12.76 -54.01 40.91
N GLU A 576 11.95 -53.45 40.01
CA GLU A 576 11.64 -54.05 38.71
C GLU A 576 12.25 -53.24 37.58
N LEU A 577 12.98 -53.91 36.69
CA LEU A 577 13.47 -53.37 35.42
C LEU A 577 12.67 -54.00 34.28
N ASN A 578 11.98 -53.17 33.51
CA ASN A 578 11.17 -53.61 32.38
C ASN A 578 11.76 -53.04 31.08
N VAL A 579 12.15 -53.93 30.17
CA VAL A 579 12.54 -53.60 28.79
C VAL A 579 11.37 -53.95 27.89
N ILE A 580 10.63 -52.95 27.43
CA ILE A 580 9.47 -53.11 26.56
C ILE A 580 9.89 -52.81 25.12
N LEU A 581 9.57 -53.74 24.22
CA LEU A 581 9.86 -53.66 22.80
C LEU A 581 8.54 -53.48 22.05
N GLU A 582 8.38 -52.35 21.38
CA GLU A 582 7.21 -52.02 20.57
C GLU A 582 7.63 -51.61 19.16
N ASP A 583 6.69 -51.62 18.21
CA ASP A 583 6.89 -51.01 16.91
C ASP A 583 5.68 -50.26 16.38
N THR A 584 5.96 -49.15 15.71
CA THR A 584 5.05 -48.57 14.73
C THR A 584 5.54 -49.04 13.37
N GLY A 585 4.69 -49.14 12.34
CA GLY A 585 5.10 -49.74 11.05
C GLY A 585 6.43 -49.22 10.47
N ASN A 586 6.85 -48.00 10.84
CA ASN A 586 8.07 -47.36 10.38
C ASN A 586 9.18 -47.22 11.44
N GLU A 587 8.95 -47.56 12.71
CA GLU A 587 9.89 -47.30 13.82
C GLU A 587 9.94 -48.48 14.81
N VAL A 588 11.11 -48.70 15.42
CA VAL A 588 11.28 -49.57 16.59
C VAL A 588 11.33 -48.69 17.82
N ILE A 589 10.61 -49.11 18.86
CA ILE A 589 10.56 -48.41 20.14
C ILE A 589 11.15 -49.32 21.22
N PHE A 590 12.15 -48.80 21.93
CA PHE A 590 12.71 -49.41 23.13
C PHE A 590 12.30 -48.57 24.35
N THR A 591 11.59 -49.16 25.30
CA THR A 591 11.26 -48.51 26.57
C THR A 591 11.97 -49.23 27.71
N ILE A 592 12.88 -48.53 28.38
CA ILE A 592 13.60 -49.03 29.56
C ILE A 592 13.00 -48.33 30.77
N SER A 593 12.27 -49.08 31.60
CA SER A 593 11.56 -48.56 32.77
C SER A 593 12.04 -49.22 34.06
N ASP A 594 12.36 -48.41 35.07
CA ASP A 594 12.74 -48.84 36.41
C ASP A 594 11.87 -48.23 37.50
N THR A 595 11.82 -48.93 38.64
CA THR A 595 11.14 -48.48 39.88
C THR A 595 12.13 -47.89 40.89
N GLY A 596 13.20 -47.23 40.41
CA GLY A 596 14.24 -46.64 41.24
C GLY A 596 13.83 -45.32 41.89
N LEU A 597 14.84 -44.57 42.35
CA LEU A 597 14.64 -43.28 43.04
C LEU A 597 14.10 -42.15 42.15
N GLY A 598 14.10 -42.32 40.83
CA GLY A 598 13.71 -41.29 39.86
C GLY A 598 14.71 -40.13 39.72
N ILE A 599 14.41 -39.20 38.81
CA ILE A 599 15.20 -38.02 38.48
C ILE A 599 14.40 -36.76 38.86
N LYS A 600 15.03 -35.84 39.61
CA LYS A 600 14.42 -34.57 40.01
C LYS A 600 14.17 -33.66 38.80
N ASP A 601 13.11 -32.86 38.84
CA ASP A 601 12.72 -31.97 37.73
C ASP A 601 13.84 -31.01 37.31
N GLU A 602 14.60 -30.48 38.27
CA GLU A 602 15.72 -29.54 38.04
C GLU A 602 16.91 -30.17 37.26
N ASP A 603 17.01 -31.50 37.26
CA ASP A 603 18.09 -32.24 36.63
C ASP A 603 17.69 -32.79 35.25
N LYS A 604 16.38 -32.86 34.92
CA LYS A 604 15.86 -33.47 33.68
C LYS A 604 16.45 -32.86 32.41
N GLU A 605 16.70 -31.56 32.38
CA GLU A 605 17.31 -30.88 31.23
C GLU A 605 18.83 -31.09 31.14
N LYS A 606 19.47 -31.39 32.28
CA LYS A 606 20.94 -31.48 32.40
C LYS A 606 21.49 -32.89 32.27
N ILE A 607 20.67 -33.93 32.44
CA ILE A 607 21.14 -35.34 32.39
C ILE A 607 21.76 -35.77 31.06
N PHE A 608 21.47 -35.07 29.96
CA PHE A 608 22.08 -35.31 28.66
C PHE A 608 23.32 -34.43 28.40
N GLU A 609 23.66 -33.52 29.33
CA GLU A 609 24.89 -32.74 29.25
C GLU A 609 26.11 -33.64 29.57
N PRO A 610 27.20 -33.56 28.78
CA PRO A 610 28.42 -34.30 29.07
C PRO A 610 28.97 -33.97 30.47
N PHE A 611 29.44 -35.00 31.18
CA PHE A 611 30.00 -34.94 32.54
C PHE A 611 29.01 -34.63 33.65
N PHE A 612 27.74 -34.37 33.34
CA PHE A 612 26.72 -34.26 34.37
C PHE A 612 26.50 -35.61 35.05
N THR A 613 26.62 -35.65 36.37
CA THR A 613 26.37 -36.84 37.18
C THR A 613 25.85 -36.46 38.55
N THR A 614 24.78 -37.10 38.98
CA THR A 614 24.25 -37.01 40.36
C THR A 614 24.95 -37.99 41.30
N LYS A 615 25.79 -38.89 40.77
CA LYS A 615 26.59 -39.86 41.52
C LYS A 615 27.82 -39.16 42.12
N GLY A 616 28.10 -39.42 43.40
CA GLY A 616 29.19 -38.79 44.16
C GLY A 616 30.57 -38.90 43.48
N ILE A 617 31.52 -38.05 43.91
CA ILE A 617 32.83 -37.86 43.27
C ILE A 617 33.49 -39.21 42.96
N GLY A 618 33.61 -39.49 41.67
CA GLY A 618 34.27 -40.67 41.15
C GLY A 618 33.42 -41.93 40.94
N LYS A 619 32.11 -41.91 41.17
CA LYS A 619 31.23 -43.06 40.92
C LYS A 619 30.58 -43.08 39.53
N GLY A 620 30.80 -42.05 38.71
CA GLY A 620 30.30 -41.97 37.34
C GLY A 620 31.11 -41.00 36.48
N THR A 621 31.19 -41.27 35.18
CA THR A 621 31.89 -40.38 34.22
C THR A 621 31.00 -39.26 33.68
N GLY A 622 29.67 -39.34 33.90
CA GLY A 622 28.69 -38.39 33.35
C GLY A 622 28.58 -38.39 31.82
N LEU A 623 29.20 -39.36 31.14
CA LEU A 623 29.21 -39.43 29.67
C LEU A 623 28.17 -40.40 29.10
N GLY A 624 27.62 -41.31 29.91
CA GLY A 624 26.77 -42.41 29.42
C GLY A 624 25.47 -41.94 28.75
N LEU A 625 24.71 -41.07 29.41
CA LEU A 625 23.43 -40.55 28.89
C LEU A 625 23.65 -39.58 27.72
N ALA A 626 24.67 -38.72 27.80
CA ALA A 626 25.06 -37.86 26.68
C ALA A 626 25.44 -38.68 25.43
N THR A 627 26.16 -39.79 25.61
CA THR A 627 26.51 -40.70 24.51
C THR A 627 25.29 -41.42 23.96
N ALA A 628 24.37 -41.88 24.83
CA ALA A 628 23.12 -42.49 24.39
C ALA A 628 22.28 -41.51 23.56
N TYR A 629 22.16 -40.25 23.99
CA TYR A 629 21.47 -39.20 23.25
C TYR A 629 22.10 -38.95 21.88
N GLY A 630 23.44 -38.85 21.81
CA GLY A 630 24.17 -38.68 20.56
C GLY A 630 23.93 -39.81 19.56
N ILE A 631 24.06 -41.07 20.00
CA ILE A 631 23.85 -42.25 19.16
C ILE A 631 22.41 -42.29 18.63
N VAL A 632 21.40 -42.05 19.48
CA VAL A 632 19.99 -42.03 19.06
C VAL A 632 19.74 -40.96 18.00
N LYS A 633 20.32 -39.75 18.16
CA LYS A 633 20.20 -38.68 17.16
C LYS A 633 20.90 -39.02 15.84
N MET A 634 22.05 -39.70 15.88
CA MET A 634 22.73 -40.18 14.67
C MET A 634 21.90 -41.20 13.89
N HIS A 635 21.10 -42.02 14.59
CA HIS A 635 20.15 -42.94 13.98
C HIS A 635 18.85 -42.24 13.51
N LYS A 636 18.81 -40.90 13.48
CA LYS A 636 17.61 -40.09 13.21
C LYS A 636 16.44 -40.38 14.16
N GLY A 637 16.75 -40.87 15.35
CA GLY A 637 15.77 -41.25 16.36
C GLY A 637 15.47 -40.15 17.38
N LYS A 638 14.57 -40.50 18.28
CA LYS A 638 14.13 -39.67 19.40
C LYS A 638 14.34 -40.43 20.72
N ILE A 639 14.71 -39.72 21.78
CA ILE A 639 14.78 -40.23 23.14
C ILE A 639 13.96 -39.29 24.03
N ASP A 640 12.95 -39.85 24.69
CA ASP A 640 12.10 -39.17 25.64
C ASP A 640 12.32 -39.74 27.05
N LEU A 641 12.13 -38.89 28.06
CA LEU A 641 12.29 -39.23 29.47
C LEU A 641 11.00 -38.92 30.23
N GLU A 642 10.47 -39.93 30.91
CA GLU A 642 9.47 -39.78 31.97
C GLU A 642 10.09 -40.23 33.29
N SER A 643 10.06 -39.39 34.31
CA SER A 643 10.64 -39.75 35.61
C SER A 643 9.98 -39.00 36.75
N ASN A 644 9.82 -39.68 37.88
CA ASN A 644 9.30 -39.11 39.11
C ASN A 644 10.22 -39.46 40.28
N ALA A 645 10.78 -38.43 40.92
CA ALA A 645 11.59 -38.57 42.13
C ALA A 645 10.83 -38.20 43.42
N ASP A 646 9.56 -37.79 43.32
CA ASP A 646 8.73 -37.38 44.45
C ASP A 646 7.71 -38.46 44.79
N ALA A 647 7.95 -39.17 45.89
CA ALA A 647 7.07 -40.21 46.40
C ALA A 647 5.67 -39.69 46.81
N LEU A 648 5.51 -38.38 47.01
CA LEU A 648 4.20 -37.77 47.32
C LEU A 648 3.35 -37.55 46.08
N LYS A 649 3.94 -37.52 44.88
CA LYS A 649 3.25 -37.27 43.60
C LYS A 649 2.91 -38.55 42.83
N GLY A 650 3.42 -39.70 43.24
CA GLY A 650 3.19 -40.99 42.59
C GLY A 650 4.32 -41.99 42.83
N PRO A 651 4.29 -43.16 42.16
CA PRO A 651 5.40 -44.12 42.22
C PRO A 651 6.69 -43.49 41.70
N THR A 652 7.81 -43.74 42.38
CA THR A 652 9.12 -43.27 41.95
C THR A 652 9.71 -44.22 40.90
N GLY A 653 10.40 -43.66 39.93
CA GLY A 653 10.98 -44.45 38.85
C GLY A 653 11.34 -43.60 37.64
N THR A 654 11.98 -44.24 36.67
CA THR A 654 12.40 -43.60 35.42
C THR A 654 12.05 -44.49 34.23
N SER A 655 11.58 -43.88 33.16
CA SER A 655 11.27 -44.53 31.90
C SER A 655 11.92 -43.74 30.76
N PHE A 656 12.86 -44.37 30.07
CA PHE A 656 13.42 -43.85 28.83
C PHE A 656 12.75 -44.52 27.65
N ARG A 657 12.16 -43.73 26.75
CA ARG A 657 11.52 -44.22 25.52
C ARG A 657 12.36 -43.78 24.31
N ILE A 658 12.88 -44.74 23.56
CA ILE A 658 13.77 -44.53 22.42
C ILE A 658 13.05 -44.97 21.16
N GLU A 659 12.89 -44.06 20.22
CA GLU A 659 12.24 -44.31 18.91
C GLU A 659 13.31 -44.24 17.82
N ILE A 660 13.54 -45.35 17.14
CA ILE A 660 14.49 -45.45 16.03
C ILE A 660 13.74 -45.80 14.76
N PRO A 661 13.87 -45.02 13.67
CA PRO A 661 13.33 -45.40 12.37
C PRO A 661 13.84 -46.78 11.94
N ARG A 662 12.92 -47.66 11.52
CA ARG A 662 13.25 -48.90 10.80
C ARG A 662 13.75 -48.50 9.42
N MET A 663 15.01 -48.06 9.32
CA MET A 663 15.50 -47.57 8.05
C MET A 663 15.45 -48.68 6.99
N ARG A 664 15.09 -48.24 5.79
CA ARG A 664 15.31 -48.93 4.53
C ARG A 664 16.33 -48.11 3.75
#